data_AF-A0A8C6P7M5-F1
#
_entry.id   AF-A0A8C6P7M5-F1
#
_cell.length_a   1.000
_cell.length_b   1.000
_cell.length_c   1.000
_cell.angle_alpha   90.00
_cell.angle_beta   90.00
_cell.angle_gamma   90.00
#
_symmetry.space_group_name_H-M   'P 1'
#
loop_
_entity.id
_entity.type
_entity.pdbx_description
1 polymer ?
#
loop_
_entity_poly.entity_id
_entity_poly.type
_entity_poly.pdbx_seq_one_letter_code
_entity_poly.pdbx_strand_id
1 'polypeptide(L)'
;MKPVGTLSCCLSSPVDRMDGKVKKQKKHQQKHSGPKAEKKKLRKHDKPTEEDDRRRNPKAFAVQSAVRMAKTFHRAQDIKTRKHHIPLVDRMPLEPPPVVIVVVGPPKVGKSTLIRCLIKNFTRQKLGDICGPVTIVSGKKRRLTFVECNNDINTMIDLAKVADLVLMLIDASFGFEMETFEFLNICQVHGFPRVMGVLTHLDSFKNNKTLRKTKKNLKHRFWTEVYQGAKLFYLSGMLYGEYQTQEVKNLGRFISVMKFRPLVWQTSHPYVLVDRLEDLTNPEKVRMDPRCDRTVSLYGYLRGAHLKNKSQLHIPGVGDFQVSDVNFLPDPCPLPDAQKKRALNEKERLLYAPMAGVGGLVYDKDAVYIDLPASHSRQQQEEVRPTTELVQSVIDTHTTLDAKMAASKVSLFTGSATLDPSDLNEEPGLQEEHIWDPNSQRERRKVVFPGEEENVSESSSDEHSSSEDDEHAADEDMNDELFTLIKEVRAESETMAEGAPPSKIQKLEEVKSCGQSVAELPAFADSNDELEKSEEEDEGEDESEEENEVGRAEDSGHCSEEEEEESADEEVNTDEQKNTYSVEAVFVWALRWKEDLQQKAAEAFLRQQEAAPNLSKVVYGSVDSDEEDEELGGLFRVSRPHKSKRLQTNSVDCSRFPPDSSLNWNLEEILDSIRDCFVTGKWEEGQDAATLLKQDDELYGDFEDMETGEVHKSQTAGQQEEEEENGESDEGEEIQVRMEDEEVQKNKRLEKKRRLKERFNAEYDDGDATYFDDLKEEMQKQAELNRAEFEEMDDETRVQYEGFRPGMYVRVEILSLPCEFVANFDPHYPIILGGLGSSEGNIGYLQLRLKKHRWYDRILKTRDPLIFSLGWRRFQTIPLYHIEDHNGRHRLLKYTPQHMHCGASIWGPITPQGSGFLALQSVAGTKAHFRIAATGVVLDLDKSVTIVKKLKLIGYPYKIFKNTSFIKGMFNTVLEVAKFEGASIRTVSGIRGQIKKALSTPPGSYRATFEDRLLMSDIVFLRSWYPVTIPQLYNPVTSLLRSVGQKDNWSGMRTVGQLKHDLGIRNKPNTDSLYKPIARAKRRFNPLHIPKELQKALPFKSKPKFQQPKGKMPRDLRRPCVIREPQEKKVAALLHALGTVHHYKKKKTTTVQHAKHKEFLQQKEKQEEAKLKRQKEAKKKLYRLMGQMDKKKLKSSLKGAPKDD
;
A
#
# COMPACT_ATOMS: atom_id res chain seq x y z
N MET A 1 66.49 37.34 -46.63
CA MET A 1 67.90 37.60 -46.24
C MET A 1 68.01 37.51 -44.73
N LYS A 2 68.86 36.62 -44.23
CA LYS A 2 69.33 36.45 -42.83
C LYS A 2 68.27 36.25 -41.72
N PRO A 3 68.56 35.45 -40.67
CA PRO A 3 69.48 34.31 -40.62
C PRO A 3 68.82 33.02 -40.11
N VAL A 4 69.63 31.97 -40.01
CA VAL A 4 69.29 30.62 -39.52
C VAL A 4 69.42 30.56 -37.99
N GLY A 5 68.63 29.71 -37.34
CA GLY A 5 68.84 29.25 -35.96
C GLY A 5 68.43 27.79 -35.84
N THR A 6 69.42 26.89 -35.78
CA THR A 6 69.21 25.42 -35.82
C THR A 6 69.08 24.81 -34.44
N LEU A 7 68.16 23.84 -34.31
CA LEU A 7 68.24 22.80 -33.28
C LEU A 7 69.20 21.71 -33.78
N SER A 8 70.16 21.30 -32.96
CA SER A 8 71.12 20.22 -33.25
C SER A 8 71.42 19.40 -31.99
N CYS A 9 71.63 18.10 -32.15
CA CYS A 9 71.82 17.16 -31.05
C CYS A 9 73.29 17.03 -30.60
N CYS A 10 73.51 16.98 -29.29
CA CYS A 10 74.63 16.31 -28.59
C CYS A 10 73.99 15.62 -27.36
N LEU A 11 74.32 14.41 -26.89
CA LEU A 11 75.45 13.48 -27.13
C LEU A 11 76.85 14.02 -26.78
N SER A 12 77.24 13.88 -25.50
CA SER A 12 78.60 13.48 -25.10
C SER A 12 78.66 13.02 -23.62
N SER A 13 79.64 12.17 -23.33
CA SER A 13 79.97 11.49 -22.07
C SER A 13 80.60 12.39 -20.97
N PRO A 14 80.74 11.90 -19.71
CA PRO A 14 81.39 12.63 -18.62
C PRO A 14 82.91 12.40 -18.54
N VAL A 15 83.66 13.38 -18.02
CA VAL A 15 85.03 13.22 -17.47
C VAL A 15 85.22 14.14 -16.25
N ASP A 16 85.93 13.60 -15.26
CA ASP A 16 86.36 14.07 -13.94
C ASP A 16 86.70 15.56 -13.68
N ARG A 17 86.60 15.94 -12.40
CA ARG A 17 87.79 16.36 -11.63
C ARG A 17 87.71 15.92 -10.16
N MET A 18 88.87 15.75 -9.54
CA MET A 18 89.06 15.19 -8.20
C MET A 18 88.93 16.25 -7.10
N ASP A 19 88.64 15.84 -5.85
CA ASP A 19 89.67 15.89 -4.79
C ASP A 19 89.31 15.08 -3.52
N GLY A 20 90.29 14.87 -2.63
CA GLY A 20 90.06 14.58 -1.20
C GLY A 20 89.78 13.13 -0.75
N LYS A 21 90.77 12.23 -0.81
CA LYS A 21 90.68 10.88 -0.17
C LYS A 21 90.94 10.95 1.36
N VAL A 22 89.89 10.83 2.17
CA VAL A 22 90.01 10.52 3.62
C VAL A 22 89.33 9.18 3.93
N LYS A 23 90.11 8.18 4.39
CA LYS A 23 89.59 6.87 4.81
C LYS A 23 88.87 6.96 6.16
N LYS A 24 87.59 7.37 6.17
CA LYS A 24 86.71 7.08 7.32
C LYS A 24 86.48 5.57 7.41
N GLN A 25 86.86 4.95 8.52
CA GLN A 25 86.50 3.56 8.81
C GLN A 25 84.98 3.41 8.84
N LYS A 26 84.45 2.27 8.37
CA LYS A 26 83.04 1.93 8.54
C LYS A 26 82.78 1.73 10.04
N LYS A 27 82.01 2.62 10.69
CA LYS A 27 81.46 2.33 12.02
C LYS A 27 80.59 1.07 11.89
N HIS A 28 80.86 0.07 12.73
CA HIS A 28 79.98 -1.10 12.81
C HIS A 28 78.61 -0.65 13.33
N GLN A 29 77.55 -1.10 12.69
CA GLN A 29 76.19 -0.83 13.18
C GLN A 29 75.99 -1.66 14.46
N GLN A 30 75.62 -1.02 15.57
CA GLN A 30 75.24 -1.76 16.78
C GLN A 30 73.95 -2.55 16.53
N LYS A 31 73.82 -3.71 17.16
CA LYS A 31 72.62 -4.55 17.07
C LYS A 31 71.48 -3.90 17.85
N HIS A 32 70.75 -2.97 17.23
CA HIS A 32 69.47 -2.52 17.76
C HIS A 32 68.54 -3.73 17.91
N SER A 33 67.98 -3.92 19.11
CA SER A 33 66.97 -4.94 19.36
C SER A 33 65.73 -4.63 18.52
N GLY A 34 65.43 -5.45 17.52
CA GLY A 34 64.40 -5.13 16.53
C GLY A 34 62.99 -4.92 17.14
N PRO A 35 62.03 -4.31 16.40
CA PRO A 35 60.78 -3.76 16.97
C PRO A 35 59.84 -4.72 17.72
N LYS A 36 60.13 -6.03 17.73
CA LYS A 36 59.49 -7.01 18.63
C LYS A 36 59.91 -6.84 20.10
N ALA A 37 61.15 -6.42 20.35
CA ALA A 37 61.69 -6.24 21.71
C ALA A 37 61.16 -4.95 22.36
N GLU A 38 61.16 -3.84 21.63
CA GLU A 38 60.58 -2.56 22.08
C GLU A 38 59.07 -2.72 22.37
N LYS A 39 58.34 -3.44 21.52
CA LYS A 39 56.93 -3.81 21.78
C LYS A 39 56.74 -4.78 22.97
N LYS A 40 57.77 -5.52 23.40
CA LYS A 40 57.75 -6.31 24.65
C LYS A 40 58.08 -5.46 25.88
N LYS A 41 58.92 -4.41 25.76
CA LYS A 41 59.17 -3.45 26.85
C LYS A 41 57.97 -2.51 27.08
N LEU A 42 57.39 -1.95 26.02
CA LEU A 42 56.19 -1.11 26.11
C LEU A 42 55.00 -1.87 26.75
N ARG A 43 54.91 -3.19 26.53
CA ARG A 43 53.91 -4.07 27.18
C ARG A 43 54.15 -4.35 28.67
N LYS A 44 55.19 -3.79 29.29
CA LYS A 44 55.51 -3.95 30.72
C LYS A 44 55.41 -2.66 31.55
N HIS A 45 55.25 -1.50 30.92
CA HIS A 45 55.32 -0.20 31.61
C HIS A 45 53.96 0.45 31.88
N ASP A 46 52.91 0.05 31.16
CA ASP A 46 51.53 0.44 31.48
C ASP A 46 50.97 -0.55 32.52
N LYS A 47 50.79 -0.11 33.78
CA LYS A 47 49.81 -0.69 34.71
C LYS A 47 48.50 0.12 34.64
N PRO A 48 47.35 -0.42 35.06
CA PRO A 48 46.11 -0.16 34.34
C PRO A 48 45.06 0.67 35.10
N THR A 49 44.36 1.48 34.32
CA THR A 49 42.90 1.57 34.29
C THR A 49 42.46 1.20 32.86
N GLU A 50 41.20 0.77 32.65
CA GLU A 50 40.74 0.00 31.47
C GLU A 50 41.41 -1.40 31.34
N GLU A 51 40.86 -2.41 32.04
CA GLU A 51 41.46 -3.76 32.12
C GLU A 51 41.13 -4.70 30.94
N ASP A 52 39.89 -4.72 30.43
CA ASP A 52 39.40 -5.83 29.60
C ASP A 52 39.96 -5.88 28.18
N ASP A 53 39.98 -4.74 27.49
CA ASP A 53 40.33 -4.67 26.06
C ASP A 53 41.81 -5.02 25.78
N ARG A 54 42.65 -5.06 26.84
CA ARG A 54 44.05 -5.47 26.79
C ARG A 54 44.29 -6.95 27.11
N ARG A 55 43.34 -7.65 27.75
CA ARG A 55 43.47 -9.07 28.15
C ARG A 55 43.37 -10.03 26.95
N ARG A 56 42.47 -9.77 25.99
CA ARG A 56 42.33 -10.63 24.78
C ARG A 56 43.53 -10.51 23.83
N ASN A 57 44.26 -11.61 23.63
CA ASN A 57 45.36 -11.68 22.65
C ASN A 57 44.81 -11.68 21.20
N PRO A 58 44.98 -10.61 20.38
CA PRO A 58 44.37 -10.52 19.04
C PRO A 58 45.02 -11.44 17.99
N LYS A 59 45.97 -12.30 18.40
CA LYS A 59 46.47 -13.40 17.59
C LYS A 59 45.83 -14.76 17.91
N ALA A 60 45.24 -14.92 19.10
CA ALA A 60 44.44 -16.10 19.43
C ALA A 60 43.08 -15.99 18.73
N PHE A 61 42.43 -14.82 18.83
CA PHE A 61 41.18 -14.49 18.12
C PHE A 61 41.38 -14.18 16.62
N ALA A 62 42.41 -14.74 15.98
CA ALA A 62 42.68 -14.58 14.56
C ALA A 62 42.06 -15.74 13.76
N VAL A 63 41.07 -15.46 12.91
CA VAL A 63 40.42 -16.49 12.09
C VAL A 63 41.40 -17.29 11.24
N GLN A 64 41.24 -18.63 11.28
CA GLN A 64 41.95 -19.61 10.46
C GLN A 64 41.99 -19.27 8.95
N SER A 65 40.96 -18.59 8.43
CA SER A 65 40.94 -18.13 7.04
C SER A 65 40.22 -16.80 6.86
N ALA A 66 41.00 -15.70 6.92
CA ALA A 66 40.52 -14.35 6.60
C ALA A 66 39.87 -14.24 5.20
N VAL A 67 40.29 -15.06 4.23
CA VAL A 67 39.68 -15.07 2.87
C VAL A 67 38.32 -15.77 2.85
N ARG A 68 38.11 -16.82 3.68
CA ARG A 68 36.79 -17.43 3.86
C ARG A 68 35.87 -16.47 4.61
N MET A 69 36.36 -15.87 5.70
CA MET A 69 35.61 -14.89 6.51
C MET A 69 35.20 -13.66 5.69
N ALA A 70 36.09 -13.07 4.90
CA ALA A 70 35.76 -11.93 4.04
C ALA A 70 34.67 -12.29 3.01
N LYS A 71 34.69 -13.51 2.45
CA LYS A 71 33.66 -13.99 1.52
C LYS A 71 32.31 -14.23 2.21
N THR A 72 32.28 -14.79 3.42
CA THR A 72 31.03 -14.98 4.17
C THR A 72 30.48 -13.65 4.67
N PHE A 73 31.33 -12.75 5.18
CA PHE A 73 30.98 -11.41 5.60
C PHE A 73 30.40 -10.57 4.46
N HIS A 74 31.08 -10.49 3.30
CA HIS A 74 30.53 -9.80 2.13
C HIS A 74 29.23 -10.45 1.63
N ARG A 75 29.11 -11.79 1.65
CA ARG A 75 27.85 -12.46 1.31
C ARG A 75 26.73 -12.15 2.31
N ALA A 76 27.03 -12.02 3.60
CA ALA A 76 26.08 -11.65 4.63
C ALA A 76 25.63 -10.18 4.47
N GLN A 77 26.56 -9.26 4.19
CA GLN A 77 26.25 -7.87 3.85
C GLN A 77 25.43 -7.75 2.57
N ASP A 78 25.77 -8.51 1.51
CA ASP A 78 24.98 -8.63 0.27
C ASP A 78 23.57 -9.19 0.51
N ILE A 79 23.33 -9.91 1.62
CA ILE A 79 22.02 -10.42 2.01
C ILE A 79 21.28 -9.42 2.90
N LYS A 80 21.90 -8.83 3.94
CA LYS A 80 21.30 -7.75 4.76
C LYS A 80 20.88 -6.58 3.84
N THR A 81 21.76 -6.11 2.95
CA THR A 81 21.46 -5.03 1.98
C THR A 81 20.37 -5.36 0.95
N ARG A 82 20.07 -6.64 0.70
CA ARG A 82 18.90 -7.08 -0.11
C ARG A 82 17.63 -7.30 0.71
N LYS A 83 17.72 -7.34 2.05
CA LYS A 83 16.56 -7.37 2.95
C LYS A 83 16.00 -5.96 3.19
N HIS A 84 16.83 -4.93 3.28
CA HIS A 84 16.36 -3.56 3.45
C HIS A 84 15.50 -3.11 2.25
N HIS A 85 14.34 -2.55 2.53
CA HIS A 85 13.41 -1.97 1.57
C HIS A 85 12.98 -0.57 2.06
N ILE A 86 12.10 0.11 1.33
CA ILE A 86 11.38 1.25 1.91
C ILE A 86 10.32 0.68 2.86
N PRO A 87 10.32 1.00 4.16
CA PRO A 87 9.25 0.61 5.07
C PRO A 87 7.94 1.27 4.62
N LEU A 88 6.84 0.55 4.75
CA LEU A 88 5.49 1.00 4.39
C LEU A 88 4.56 0.58 5.52
N VAL A 89 3.65 1.46 5.93
CA VAL A 89 2.64 1.15 6.94
C VAL A 89 1.79 0.00 6.40
N ASP A 90 1.80 -1.13 7.08
CA ASP A 90 0.80 -2.17 6.86
C ASP A 90 -0.47 -1.76 7.61
N ARG A 91 -1.60 -1.85 6.91
CA ARG A 91 -2.94 -1.47 7.42
C ARG A 91 -3.90 -2.64 7.39
N MET A 92 -3.37 -3.87 7.30
CA MET A 92 -4.18 -5.08 7.39
C MET A 92 -4.72 -5.26 8.83
N PRO A 93 -6.04 -5.36 9.01
CA PRO A 93 -6.68 -5.60 10.31
C PRO A 93 -6.48 -7.05 10.77
N LEU A 94 -6.95 -7.37 12.00
CA LEU A 94 -6.93 -8.74 12.54
C LEU A 94 -7.66 -9.73 11.63
N GLU A 95 -8.85 -9.35 11.14
CA GLU A 95 -9.63 -10.08 10.15
C GLU A 95 -9.37 -9.54 8.74
N PRO A 96 -8.42 -10.11 7.98
CA PRO A 96 -8.07 -9.58 6.67
C PRO A 96 -9.22 -9.76 5.68
N PRO A 97 -9.60 -8.73 4.90
CA PRO A 97 -10.60 -8.88 3.85
C PRO A 97 -10.18 -9.92 2.80
N PRO A 98 -11.15 -10.53 2.08
CA PRO A 98 -10.85 -11.54 1.08
C PRO A 98 -9.99 -10.99 -0.05
N VAL A 99 -8.84 -11.66 -0.24
CA VAL A 99 -7.75 -11.30 -1.17
C VAL A 99 -8.24 -11.39 -2.60
N VAL A 100 -8.05 -10.33 -3.40
CA VAL A 100 -8.57 -10.27 -4.77
C VAL A 100 -7.61 -10.95 -5.75
N ILE A 101 -8.06 -12.07 -6.31
CA ILE A 101 -7.40 -12.84 -7.35
C ILE A 101 -8.06 -12.55 -8.69
N VAL A 102 -7.41 -11.74 -9.51
CA VAL A 102 -7.89 -11.44 -10.86
C VAL A 102 -7.33 -12.44 -11.87
N VAL A 103 -8.22 -13.06 -12.63
CA VAL A 103 -7.88 -14.01 -13.69
C VAL A 103 -7.88 -13.30 -15.04
N VAL A 104 -6.69 -13.11 -15.60
CA VAL A 104 -6.46 -12.28 -16.79
C VAL A 104 -5.85 -13.12 -17.90
N GLY A 105 -6.32 -12.91 -19.12
CA GLY A 105 -5.79 -13.53 -20.31
C GLY A 105 -6.63 -13.20 -21.54
N PRO A 106 -6.13 -13.49 -22.75
CA PRO A 106 -6.80 -13.17 -24.00
C PRO A 106 -8.13 -13.93 -24.17
N PRO A 107 -8.97 -13.56 -25.16
CA PRO A 107 -10.17 -14.32 -25.51
C PRO A 107 -9.89 -15.82 -25.67
N LYS A 108 -10.83 -16.66 -25.20
CA LYS A 108 -10.84 -18.13 -25.36
C LYS A 108 -9.68 -18.90 -24.69
N VAL A 109 -8.82 -18.27 -23.91
CA VAL A 109 -7.64 -18.93 -23.28
C VAL A 109 -7.96 -19.93 -22.14
N GLY A 110 -9.20 -19.94 -21.62
CA GLY A 110 -9.64 -20.81 -20.52
C GLY A 110 -9.78 -20.14 -19.14
N LYS A 111 -10.18 -18.87 -19.08
CA LYS A 111 -10.34 -18.10 -17.83
C LYS A 111 -11.41 -18.71 -16.91
N SER A 112 -12.66 -18.80 -17.38
CA SER A 112 -13.80 -19.33 -16.61
C SER A 112 -13.69 -20.84 -16.33
N THR A 113 -13.00 -21.61 -17.19
CA THR A 113 -12.69 -23.02 -16.89
C THR A 113 -11.66 -23.14 -15.77
N LEU A 114 -10.65 -22.27 -15.71
CA LEU A 114 -9.69 -22.25 -14.60
C LEU A 114 -10.36 -21.90 -13.27
N ILE A 115 -11.21 -20.87 -13.25
CA ILE A 115 -11.93 -20.45 -12.04
C ILE A 115 -12.84 -21.59 -11.53
N ARG A 116 -13.64 -22.22 -12.41
CA ARG A 116 -14.45 -23.40 -12.06
C ARG A 116 -13.62 -24.52 -11.44
N CYS A 117 -12.46 -24.84 -12.02
CA CYS A 117 -11.57 -25.87 -11.50
C CYS A 117 -10.96 -25.51 -10.14
N LEU A 118 -10.58 -24.24 -9.93
CA LEU A 118 -10.03 -23.77 -8.66
C LEU A 118 -11.09 -23.80 -7.55
N ILE A 119 -12.30 -23.28 -7.81
CA ILE A 119 -13.42 -23.28 -6.85
C ILE A 119 -13.80 -24.73 -6.50
N LYS A 120 -13.90 -25.62 -7.48
CA LYS A 120 -14.15 -27.05 -7.25
C LYS A 120 -13.05 -27.72 -6.42
N ASN A 121 -11.78 -27.35 -6.62
CA ASN A 121 -10.66 -27.86 -5.82
C ASN A 121 -10.69 -27.37 -4.34
N PHE A 122 -11.17 -26.15 -4.08
CA PHE A 122 -11.26 -25.61 -2.72
C PHE A 122 -12.55 -26.02 -1.98
N THR A 123 -13.71 -25.91 -2.64
CA THR A 123 -15.04 -26.05 -2.03
C THR A 123 -15.66 -27.45 -2.23
N ARG A 124 -15.14 -28.23 -3.18
CA ARG A 124 -15.76 -29.45 -3.76
C ARG A 124 -17.07 -29.24 -4.52
N GLN A 125 -17.66 -28.05 -4.48
CA GLN A 125 -18.87 -27.72 -5.23
C GLN A 125 -18.55 -27.38 -6.70
N LYS A 126 -19.51 -27.58 -7.60
CA LYS A 126 -19.41 -27.20 -9.01
C LYS A 126 -20.34 -26.02 -9.29
N LEU A 127 -19.79 -24.93 -9.81
CA LEU A 127 -20.58 -23.82 -10.36
C LEU A 127 -20.91 -24.09 -11.84
N GLY A 128 -22.12 -23.67 -12.24
CA GLY A 128 -22.57 -23.63 -13.63
C GLY A 128 -21.76 -22.58 -14.40
N ASP A 129 -22.21 -21.34 -14.39
CA ASP A 129 -21.48 -20.20 -14.94
C ASP A 129 -20.89 -19.28 -13.85
N ILE A 130 -19.93 -18.45 -14.27
CA ILE A 130 -19.22 -17.50 -13.40
C ILE A 130 -19.57 -16.08 -13.83
N CYS A 131 -20.17 -15.36 -12.89
CA CYS A 131 -20.60 -13.98 -13.02
C CYS A 131 -20.23 -13.25 -11.72
N GLY A 132 -19.84 -11.99 -11.83
CA GLY A 132 -19.39 -11.19 -10.70
C GLY A 132 -18.10 -11.70 -10.02
N PRO A 133 -17.81 -11.20 -8.82
CA PRO A 133 -16.80 -11.76 -7.93
C PRO A 133 -17.29 -13.03 -7.22
N VAL A 134 -16.38 -13.96 -6.93
CA VAL A 134 -16.67 -15.20 -6.20
C VAL A 134 -15.74 -15.36 -5.01
N THR A 135 -16.28 -15.26 -3.80
CA THR A 135 -15.51 -15.35 -2.55
C THR A 135 -15.58 -16.75 -1.94
N ILE A 136 -14.42 -17.27 -1.50
CA ILE A 136 -14.29 -18.59 -0.86
C ILE A 136 -13.37 -18.54 0.38
N VAL A 137 -13.59 -19.46 1.32
CA VAL A 137 -12.63 -19.74 2.39
C VAL A 137 -11.55 -20.71 1.89
N SER A 138 -10.28 -20.30 1.91
CA SER A 138 -9.14 -21.14 1.48
C SER A 138 -8.33 -21.72 2.65
N GLY A 139 -8.48 -21.18 3.85
CA GLY A 139 -7.72 -21.55 5.05
C GLY A 139 -8.15 -20.70 6.24
N LYS A 140 -7.83 -21.15 7.46
CA LYS A 140 -8.39 -20.58 8.70
C LYS A 140 -8.19 -19.08 8.92
N LYS A 141 -7.13 -18.50 8.34
CA LYS A 141 -6.85 -17.05 8.37
C LYS A 141 -6.92 -16.37 6.99
N ARG A 142 -7.52 -17.02 5.98
CA ARG A 142 -7.41 -16.62 4.57
C ARG A 142 -8.64 -16.95 3.70
N ARG A 143 -9.23 -15.89 3.17
CA ARG A 143 -10.35 -15.90 2.23
C ARG A 143 -9.89 -15.30 0.89
N LEU A 144 -10.44 -15.77 -0.23
CA LEU A 144 -10.02 -15.39 -1.59
C LEU A 144 -11.24 -14.99 -2.42
N THR A 145 -11.21 -13.84 -3.07
CA THR A 145 -12.21 -13.43 -4.08
C THR A 145 -11.63 -13.63 -5.48
N PHE A 146 -12.18 -14.54 -6.28
CA PHE A 146 -11.87 -14.68 -7.70
C PHE A 146 -12.68 -13.72 -8.54
N VAL A 147 -12.06 -13.09 -9.54
CA VAL A 147 -12.74 -12.23 -10.52
C VAL A 147 -12.22 -12.54 -11.92
N GLU A 148 -13.11 -12.75 -12.90
CA GLU A 148 -12.70 -12.82 -14.31
C GLU A 148 -12.50 -11.41 -14.90
N CYS A 149 -11.43 -11.23 -15.67
CA CYS A 149 -11.15 -9.98 -16.36
C CYS A 149 -11.61 -10.04 -17.82
N ASN A 150 -12.56 -9.18 -18.20
CA ASN A 150 -12.99 -8.99 -19.59
C ASN A 150 -11.86 -8.38 -20.46
N ASN A 151 -11.95 -8.57 -21.78
CA ASN A 151 -10.90 -8.19 -22.72
C ASN A 151 -10.83 -6.66 -23.00
N ASP A 152 -11.77 -5.88 -22.45
CA ASP A 152 -11.77 -4.42 -22.50
C ASP A 152 -10.58 -3.86 -21.70
N ILE A 153 -9.96 -2.82 -22.25
CA ILE A 153 -8.90 -2.09 -21.55
C ILE A 153 -9.43 -1.32 -20.33
N ASN A 154 -10.72 -0.99 -20.28
CA ASN A 154 -11.35 -0.39 -19.11
C ASN A 154 -11.35 -1.35 -17.90
N THR A 155 -11.88 -2.57 -18.07
CA THR A 155 -11.91 -3.60 -17.02
C THR A 155 -10.51 -4.02 -16.60
N MET A 156 -9.58 -4.13 -17.56
CA MET A 156 -8.15 -4.34 -17.28
C MET A 156 -7.55 -3.23 -16.41
N ILE A 157 -7.92 -1.96 -16.64
CA ILE A 157 -7.42 -0.82 -15.87
C ILE A 157 -7.95 -0.82 -14.43
N ASP A 158 -9.22 -1.13 -14.21
CA ASP A 158 -9.81 -1.06 -12.87
C ASP A 158 -9.37 -2.25 -12.02
N LEU A 159 -9.42 -3.46 -12.58
CA LEU A 159 -8.97 -4.67 -11.89
C LEU A 159 -7.48 -4.63 -11.57
N ALA A 160 -6.65 -3.99 -12.40
CA ALA A 160 -5.22 -3.79 -12.09
C ALA A 160 -4.95 -2.81 -10.93
N LYS A 161 -5.93 -2.01 -10.48
CA LYS A 161 -5.82 -1.19 -9.26
C LYS A 161 -6.23 -1.97 -7.99
N VAL A 162 -7.08 -2.99 -8.17
CA VAL A 162 -7.72 -3.75 -7.07
C VAL A 162 -7.06 -5.10 -6.80
N ALA A 163 -6.36 -5.69 -7.77
CA ALA A 163 -5.74 -7.01 -7.66
C ALA A 163 -4.59 -7.08 -6.63
N ASP A 164 -4.64 -8.05 -5.72
CA ASP A 164 -3.50 -8.50 -4.91
C ASP A 164 -2.66 -9.54 -5.67
N LEU A 165 -3.37 -10.45 -6.35
CA LEU A 165 -2.84 -11.54 -7.14
C LEU A 165 -3.44 -11.52 -8.56
N VAL A 166 -2.56 -11.67 -9.55
CA VAL A 166 -2.93 -11.82 -10.96
C VAL A 166 -2.56 -13.23 -11.41
N LEU A 167 -3.56 -14.01 -11.81
CA LEU A 167 -3.36 -15.26 -12.54
C LEU A 167 -3.39 -14.93 -14.04
N MET A 168 -2.21 -14.89 -14.65
CA MET A 168 -2.04 -14.51 -16.06
C MET A 168 -2.01 -15.75 -16.96
N LEU A 169 -3.13 -16.02 -17.63
CA LEU A 169 -3.24 -17.10 -18.60
C LEU A 169 -2.59 -16.69 -19.93
N ILE A 170 -1.81 -17.62 -20.47
CA ILE A 170 -1.10 -17.48 -21.74
C ILE A 170 -1.37 -18.77 -22.54
N ASP A 171 -1.88 -18.63 -23.77
CA ASP A 171 -1.95 -19.76 -24.70
C ASP A 171 -0.53 -20.17 -25.09
N ALA A 172 -0.15 -21.43 -24.82
CA ALA A 172 1.17 -21.92 -25.19
C ALA A 172 1.35 -22.10 -26.71
N SER A 173 0.25 -22.27 -27.45
CA SER A 173 0.22 -22.52 -28.90
C SER A 173 0.40 -21.24 -29.71
N PHE A 174 -0.35 -20.18 -29.39
CA PHE A 174 -0.18 -18.85 -29.97
C PHE A 174 1.00 -18.07 -29.34
N GLY A 175 1.15 -18.13 -28.02
CA GLY A 175 2.15 -17.40 -27.25
C GLY A 175 1.60 -16.14 -26.58
N PHE A 176 2.41 -15.08 -26.50
CA PHE A 176 2.01 -13.84 -25.83
C PHE A 176 1.21 -12.93 -26.76
N GLU A 177 -0.01 -12.58 -26.33
CA GLU A 177 -0.87 -11.61 -27.01
C GLU A 177 -0.67 -10.17 -26.52
N MET A 178 -1.07 -9.21 -27.35
CA MET A 178 -0.93 -7.77 -27.05
C MET A 178 -1.68 -7.38 -25.76
N GLU A 179 -2.84 -7.99 -25.49
CA GLU A 179 -3.63 -7.76 -24.27
C GLU A 179 -2.86 -8.15 -23.00
N THR A 180 -2.11 -9.26 -23.02
CA THR A 180 -1.27 -9.68 -21.88
C THR A 180 -0.15 -8.67 -21.60
N PHE A 181 0.45 -8.12 -22.67
CA PHE A 181 1.47 -7.08 -22.56
C PHE A 181 0.89 -5.73 -22.13
N GLU A 182 -0.33 -5.40 -22.54
CA GLU A 182 -1.03 -4.19 -22.09
C GLU A 182 -1.33 -4.27 -20.59
N PHE A 183 -1.90 -5.37 -20.11
CA PHE A 183 -2.17 -5.59 -18.68
C PHE A 183 -0.89 -5.50 -17.82
N LEU A 184 0.21 -6.12 -18.24
CA LEU A 184 1.49 -6.01 -17.54
C LEU A 184 1.97 -4.54 -17.41
N ASN A 185 1.79 -3.72 -18.46
CA ASN A 185 2.17 -2.32 -18.44
C ASN A 185 1.22 -1.44 -17.61
N ILE A 186 -0.06 -1.81 -17.50
CA ILE A 186 -1.03 -1.17 -16.60
C ILE A 186 -0.61 -1.40 -15.14
N CYS A 187 -0.33 -2.65 -14.76
CA CYS A 187 0.17 -2.99 -13.42
C CYS A 187 1.50 -2.28 -13.09
N GLN A 188 2.44 -2.19 -14.03
CA GLN A 188 3.71 -1.47 -13.81
C GLN A 188 3.52 0.05 -13.55
N VAL A 189 2.34 0.61 -13.86
CA VAL A 189 2.02 2.03 -13.71
C VAL A 189 1.21 2.32 -12.45
N HIS A 190 0.15 1.54 -12.16
CA HIS A 190 -0.70 1.78 -11.00
C HIS A 190 -0.17 1.14 -9.70
N GLY A 191 0.71 0.14 -9.80
CA GLY A 191 1.30 -0.57 -8.67
C GLY A 191 1.39 -2.06 -9.00
N PHE A 192 2.58 -2.65 -8.99
CA PHE A 192 2.76 -4.00 -9.54
C PHE A 192 2.37 -5.08 -8.50
N PRO A 193 1.27 -5.83 -8.72
CA PRO A 193 0.80 -6.84 -7.78
C PRO A 193 1.63 -8.13 -7.90
N ARG A 194 1.27 -9.18 -7.16
CA ARG A 194 1.86 -10.50 -7.38
C ARG A 194 1.31 -11.08 -8.69
N VAL A 195 2.18 -11.48 -9.62
CA VAL A 195 1.77 -12.11 -10.90
C VAL A 195 2.28 -13.56 -10.95
N MET A 196 1.37 -14.50 -11.16
CA MET A 196 1.68 -15.90 -11.51
C MET A 196 1.24 -16.16 -12.95
N GLY A 197 2.12 -16.74 -13.76
CA GLY A 197 1.76 -17.15 -15.12
C GLY A 197 1.16 -18.56 -15.13
N VAL A 198 0.19 -18.80 -16.02
CA VAL A 198 -0.41 -20.11 -16.28
C VAL A 198 -0.40 -20.36 -17.78
N LEU A 199 0.31 -21.38 -18.26
CA LEU A 199 0.30 -21.79 -19.66
C LEU A 199 -0.77 -22.85 -19.91
N THR A 200 -1.71 -22.55 -20.81
CA THR A 200 -2.78 -23.46 -21.27
C THR A 200 -2.50 -23.99 -22.69
N HIS A 201 -3.37 -24.86 -23.23
CA HIS A 201 -3.30 -25.41 -24.60
C HIS A 201 -1.97 -26.11 -24.94
N LEU A 202 -1.44 -26.87 -23.97
CA LEU A 202 -0.22 -27.65 -24.14
C LEU A 202 -0.43 -29.00 -24.86
N ASP A 203 -1.67 -29.48 -24.87
CA ASP A 203 -2.19 -30.60 -25.67
C ASP A 203 -2.02 -30.41 -27.18
N SER A 204 -2.16 -29.17 -27.65
CA SER A 204 -2.04 -28.78 -29.07
C SER A 204 -0.66 -29.07 -29.67
N PHE A 205 0.36 -29.31 -28.83
CA PHE A 205 1.71 -29.67 -29.27
C PHE A 205 1.91 -31.19 -29.44
N LYS A 206 1.64 -31.69 -30.65
CA LYS A 206 1.98 -33.08 -31.05
C LYS A 206 3.48 -33.44 -30.85
N ASN A 207 4.38 -32.47 -30.80
CA ASN A 207 5.83 -32.68 -30.77
C ASN A 207 6.49 -32.24 -29.45
N ASN A 208 6.80 -33.20 -28.57
CA ASN A 208 7.44 -32.97 -27.26
C ASN A 208 8.73 -32.11 -27.29
N LYS A 209 9.56 -32.23 -28.34
CA LYS A 209 10.75 -31.37 -28.52
C LYS A 209 10.38 -29.89 -28.74
N THR A 210 9.28 -29.62 -29.44
CA THR A 210 8.77 -28.26 -29.67
C THR A 210 8.15 -27.69 -28.40
N LEU A 211 7.31 -28.44 -27.68
CA LEU A 211 6.72 -28.07 -26.39
C LEU A 211 7.79 -27.69 -25.35
N ARG A 212 8.89 -28.44 -25.24
CA ARG A 212 10.01 -28.10 -24.33
C ARG A 212 10.70 -26.79 -24.74
N LYS A 213 10.80 -26.50 -26.06
CA LYS A 213 11.37 -25.25 -26.59
C LYS A 213 10.44 -24.05 -26.40
N THR A 214 9.13 -24.19 -26.64
CA THR A 214 8.14 -23.12 -26.43
C THR A 214 8.00 -22.81 -24.95
N LYS A 215 7.83 -23.81 -24.07
CA LYS A 215 7.85 -23.61 -22.59
C LYS A 215 9.10 -22.85 -22.13
N LYS A 216 10.30 -23.19 -22.62
CA LYS A 216 11.54 -22.45 -22.27
C LYS A 216 11.54 -21.01 -22.79
N ASN A 217 11.08 -20.77 -24.02
CA ASN A 217 11.02 -19.44 -24.62
C ASN A 217 10.02 -18.53 -23.89
N LEU A 218 8.78 -19.01 -23.71
CA LEU A 218 7.71 -18.28 -23.01
C LEU A 218 8.09 -18.00 -21.56
N LYS A 219 8.72 -18.95 -20.86
CA LYS A 219 9.27 -18.75 -19.51
C LYS A 219 10.34 -17.65 -19.46
N HIS A 220 11.27 -17.63 -20.40
CA HIS A 220 12.28 -16.57 -20.45
C HIS A 220 11.68 -15.21 -20.82
N ARG A 221 10.65 -15.18 -21.68
CA ARG A 221 9.92 -13.95 -22.05
C ARG A 221 9.12 -13.40 -20.87
N PHE A 222 8.45 -14.26 -20.10
CA PHE A 222 7.74 -13.92 -18.86
C PHE A 222 8.70 -13.31 -17.83
N TRP A 223 9.86 -13.94 -17.63
CA TRP A 223 10.91 -13.45 -16.72
C TRP A 223 11.49 -12.08 -17.10
N THR A 224 11.51 -11.69 -18.38
CA THR A 224 12.02 -10.36 -18.79
C THR A 224 10.98 -9.23 -18.72
N GLU A 225 9.70 -9.54 -18.44
CA GLU A 225 8.61 -8.54 -18.34
C GLU A 225 7.98 -8.47 -16.93
N VAL A 226 8.07 -9.54 -16.15
CA VAL A 226 7.57 -9.63 -14.76
C VAL A 226 8.76 -9.47 -13.80
N TYR A 227 9.48 -10.55 -13.51
CA TYR A 227 10.79 -10.52 -12.85
C TYR A 227 11.51 -11.86 -13.04
N GLN A 228 12.85 -11.83 -12.94
CA GLN A 228 13.67 -13.03 -13.10
C GLN A 228 13.33 -14.07 -12.02
N GLY A 229 12.90 -15.27 -12.45
CA GLY A 229 12.50 -16.33 -11.53
C GLY A 229 11.01 -16.35 -11.15
N ALA A 230 10.18 -15.48 -11.74
CA ALA A 230 8.72 -15.52 -11.56
C ALA A 230 8.12 -16.91 -11.85
N LYS A 231 7.06 -17.27 -11.12
CA LYS A 231 6.44 -18.60 -11.17
C LYS A 231 5.54 -18.71 -12.41
N LEU A 232 5.66 -19.84 -13.10
CA LEU A 232 4.94 -20.16 -14.33
C LEU A 232 4.48 -21.61 -14.25
N PHE A 233 3.17 -21.79 -14.16
CA PHE A 233 2.50 -23.08 -14.13
C PHE A 233 2.20 -23.56 -15.56
N TYR A 234 1.94 -24.85 -15.69
CA TYR A 234 1.58 -25.50 -16.93
C TYR A 234 0.31 -26.28 -16.65
N LEU A 235 -0.74 -26.03 -17.42
CA LEU A 235 -1.95 -26.85 -17.44
C LEU A 235 -1.95 -27.67 -18.72
N SER A 236 -2.05 -28.98 -18.54
CA SER A 236 -2.17 -29.97 -19.61
C SER A 236 -3.55 -29.89 -20.26
N GLY A 237 -3.87 -30.83 -21.15
CA GLY A 237 -5.17 -30.86 -21.82
C GLY A 237 -6.35 -31.00 -20.85
N MET A 238 -7.53 -30.57 -21.29
CA MET A 238 -8.76 -30.71 -20.52
C MET A 238 -9.29 -32.14 -20.59
N LEU A 239 -9.89 -32.61 -19.49
CA LEU A 239 -10.61 -33.89 -19.38
C LEU A 239 -12.05 -33.58 -18.94
N TYR A 240 -13.04 -34.00 -19.73
CA TYR A 240 -14.47 -33.73 -19.47
C TYR A 240 -14.82 -32.25 -19.21
N GLY A 241 -14.07 -31.33 -19.85
CA GLY A 241 -14.24 -29.87 -19.69
C GLY A 241 -13.51 -29.26 -18.47
N GLU A 242 -12.83 -30.06 -17.66
CA GLU A 242 -12.06 -29.63 -16.49
C GLU A 242 -10.55 -29.80 -16.71
N TYR A 243 -9.73 -29.02 -15.98
CA TYR A 243 -8.27 -29.21 -15.96
C TYR A 243 -7.86 -30.33 -15.01
N GLN A 244 -6.68 -30.94 -15.23
CA GLN A 244 -6.22 -32.05 -14.41
C GLN A 244 -6.08 -31.65 -12.93
N THR A 245 -6.83 -32.33 -12.06
CA THR A 245 -6.98 -32.00 -10.64
C THR A 245 -5.66 -31.83 -9.89
N GLN A 246 -4.65 -32.65 -10.17
CA GLN A 246 -3.33 -32.56 -9.54
C GLN A 246 -2.54 -31.29 -9.95
N GLU A 247 -2.72 -30.78 -11.17
CA GLU A 247 -2.10 -29.52 -11.61
C GLU A 247 -2.79 -28.32 -10.95
N VAL A 248 -4.13 -28.36 -10.89
CA VAL A 248 -4.97 -27.34 -10.23
C VAL A 248 -4.73 -27.29 -8.72
N LYS A 249 -4.63 -28.45 -8.06
CA LYS A 249 -4.30 -28.58 -6.63
C LYS A 249 -2.92 -28.01 -6.30
N ASN A 250 -1.94 -28.22 -7.19
CA ASN A 250 -0.61 -27.61 -7.06
C ASN A 250 -0.67 -26.08 -7.22
N LEU A 251 -1.44 -25.55 -8.17
CA LEU A 251 -1.66 -24.11 -8.31
C LEU A 251 -2.34 -23.53 -7.05
N GLY A 252 -3.41 -24.16 -6.57
CA GLY A 252 -4.12 -23.78 -5.34
C GLY A 252 -3.19 -23.70 -4.12
N ARG A 253 -2.32 -24.70 -3.92
CA ARG A 253 -1.30 -24.70 -2.85
C ARG A 253 -0.39 -23.47 -2.90
N PHE A 254 0.02 -23.02 -4.09
CA PHE A 254 0.85 -21.81 -4.22
C PHE A 254 0.06 -20.52 -3.98
N ILE A 255 -1.23 -20.49 -4.30
CA ILE A 255 -2.12 -19.35 -4.01
C ILE A 255 -2.26 -19.19 -2.49
N SER A 256 -2.68 -20.25 -1.78
CA SER A 256 -2.97 -20.18 -0.33
C SER A 256 -1.78 -19.77 0.54
N VAL A 257 -0.55 -20.06 0.11
CA VAL A 257 0.70 -19.75 0.84
C VAL A 257 1.31 -18.38 0.45
N MET A 258 0.79 -17.69 -0.56
CA MET A 258 1.40 -16.48 -1.12
C MET A 258 1.43 -15.31 -0.14
N LYS A 259 2.57 -14.61 0.00
CA LYS A 259 2.66 -13.33 0.74
C LYS A 259 2.61 -12.13 -0.23
N PHE A 260 1.67 -11.24 0.03
CA PHE A 260 1.43 -10.01 -0.73
C PHE A 260 2.40 -8.91 -0.30
N ARG A 261 2.21 -7.69 -0.82
CA ARG A 261 2.95 -6.49 -0.42
C ARG A 261 1.95 -5.33 -0.45
N PRO A 262 1.86 -4.48 0.59
CA PRO A 262 1.01 -3.30 0.54
C PRO A 262 1.40 -2.40 -0.65
N LEU A 263 0.40 -2.04 -1.47
CA LEU A 263 0.53 -1.04 -2.52
C LEU A 263 0.02 0.30 -2.00
N VAL A 264 0.81 1.36 -2.18
CA VAL A 264 0.53 2.69 -1.59
C VAL A 264 -0.87 3.21 -1.93
N TRP A 265 -1.35 3.00 -3.16
CA TRP A 265 -2.70 3.41 -3.57
C TRP A 265 -3.81 2.64 -2.83
N GLN A 266 -3.60 1.35 -2.56
CA GLN A 266 -4.55 0.50 -1.85
C GLN A 266 -4.55 0.81 -0.35
N THR A 267 -3.41 1.09 0.27
CA THR A 267 -3.36 1.42 1.71
C THR A 267 -3.77 2.86 2.04
N SER A 268 -3.81 3.77 1.05
CA SER A 268 -4.23 5.17 1.27
C SER A 268 -5.71 5.45 0.97
N HIS A 269 -6.36 4.69 0.09
CA HIS A 269 -7.78 4.88 -0.26
C HIS A 269 -8.65 3.70 0.23
N PRO A 270 -9.84 3.95 0.80
CA PRO A 270 -10.83 2.90 0.99
C PRO A 270 -11.42 2.50 -0.36
N TYR A 271 -11.71 1.21 -0.56
CA TYR A 271 -12.43 0.73 -1.73
C TYR A 271 -13.25 -0.53 -1.43
N VAL A 272 -14.37 -0.68 -2.13
CA VAL A 272 -15.22 -1.88 -2.09
C VAL A 272 -15.26 -2.47 -3.49
N LEU A 273 -14.95 -3.77 -3.61
CA LEU A 273 -15.34 -4.57 -4.78
C LEU A 273 -16.76 -5.07 -4.49
N VAL A 274 -17.72 -4.72 -5.34
CA VAL A 274 -19.14 -4.99 -5.11
C VAL A 274 -19.47 -6.43 -5.48
N ASP A 275 -20.00 -7.18 -4.51
CA ASP A 275 -20.44 -8.56 -4.66
C ASP A 275 -21.92 -8.67 -5.07
N ARG A 276 -22.80 -7.78 -4.59
CA ARG A 276 -24.26 -7.75 -4.90
C ARG A 276 -24.76 -6.32 -5.12
N LEU A 277 -25.73 -6.14 -6.01
CA LEU A 277 -26.36 -4.87 -6.39
C LEU A 277 -27.88 -5.01 -6.37
N GLU A 278 -28.59 -4.02 -5.84
CA GLU A 278 -30.06 -3.98 -5.78
C GLU A 278 -30.59 -2.57 -6.07
N ASP A 279 -31.71 -2.46 -6.80
CA ASP A 279 -32.44 -1.19 -6.98
C ASP A 279 -33.52 -1.07 -5.89
N LEU A 280 -33.39 -0.05 -5.04
CA LEU A 280 -34.34 0.27 -3.95
C LEU A 280 -35.43 1.26 -4.39
N THR A 281 -35.41 1.70 -5.66
CA THR A 281 -36.29 2.77 -6.14
C THR A 281 -37.76 2.32 -6.18
N ASN A 282 -38.65 3.04 -5.48
CA ASN A 282 -40.08 2.74 -5.46
C ASN A 282 -40.62 2.47 -6.89
N PRO A 283 -41.27 1.32 -7.15
CA PRO A 283 -41.67 0.92 -8.51
C PRO A 283 -42.68 1.87 -9.15
N GLU A 284 -43.42 2.66 -8.35
CA GLU A 284 -44.31 3.71 -8.85
C GLU A 284 -43.54 4.86 -9.51
N LYS A 285 -42.42 5.30 -8.93
CA LYS A 285 -41.54 6.32 -9.55
C LYS A 285 -41.00 5.82 -10.89
N VAL A 286 -40.67 4.53 -10.97
CA VAL A 286 -40.20 3.85 -12.18
C VAL A 286 -41.30 3.72 -13.25
N ARG A 287 -42.56 3.51 -12.84
CA ARG A 287 -43.73 3.49 -13.73
C ARG A 287 -44.07 4.88 -14.29
N MET A 288 -43.98 5.92 -13.47
CA MET A 288 -44.24 7.31 -13.87
C MET A 288 -43.13 7.85 -14.78
N ASP A 289 -41.87 7.73 -14.35
CA ASP A 289 -40.69 8.17 -15.09
C ASP A 289 -39.67 7.02 -15.20
N PRO A 290 -39.68 6.22 -16.28
CA PRO A 290 -38.72 5.14 -16.48
C PRO A 290 -37.25 5.59 -16.47
N ARG A 291 -37.01 6.87 -16.79
CA ARG A 291 -35.69 7.54 -16.79
C ARG A 291 -35.33 8.21 -15.47
N CYS A 292 -36.15 8.08 -14.43
CA CYS A 292 -35.82 8.59 -13.09
C CYS A 292 -34.52 7.95 -12.59
N ASP A 293 -33.64 8.77 -12.00
CA ASP A 293 -32.43 8.30 -11.33
C ASP A 293 -32.78 7.39 -10.15
N ARG A 294 -31.89 6.44 -9.85
CA ARG A 294 -32.15 5.31 -8.96
C ARG A 294 -31.43 5.42 -7.62
N THR A 295 -32.05 4.87 -6.60
CA THR A 295 -31.48 4.65 -5.27
C THR A 295 -31.04 3.20 -5.18
N VAL A 296 -29.74 2.93 -5.00
CA VAL A 296 -29.16 1.59 -5.18
C VAL A 296 -28.34 1.21 -3.95
N SER A 297 -28.55 0.00 -3.42
CA SER A 297 -27.67 -0.62 -2.42
C SER A 297 -26.61 -1.47 -3.12
N LEU A 298 -25.35 -1.23 -2.74
CA LEU A 298 -24.19 -1.95 -3.22
C LEU A 298 -23.51 -2.65 -2.03
N TYR A 299 -23.40 -3.97 -2.10
CA TYR A 299 -22.88 -4.80 -1.01
C TYR A 299 -21.48 -5.31 -1.35
N GLY A 300 -20.56 -5.30 -0.39
CA GLY A 300 -19.25 -5.94 -0.57
C GLY A 300 -18.31 -5.75 0.61
N TYR A 301 -17.20 -6.48 0.60
CA TYR A 301 -16.15 -6.33 1.62
C TYR A 301 -15.35 -5.03 1.42
N LEU A 302 -15.22 -4.25 2.49
CA LEU A 302 -14.35 -3.07 2.51
C LEU A 302 -12.87 -3.46 2.54
N ARG A 303 -12.05 -2.76 1.74
CA ARG A 303 -10.62 -3.01 1.54
C ARG A 303 -9.84 -1.69 1.52
N GLY A 304 -8.55 -1.77 1.83
CA GLY A 304 -7.66 -0.61 1.81
C GLY A 304 -7.68 0.16 3.13
N ALA A 305 -7.99 1.46 3.08
CA ALA A 305 -8.19 2.29 4.27
C ALA A 305 -9.63 2.19 4.83
N HIS A 306 -9.89 2.87 5.94
CA HIS A 306 -11.22 2.97 6.55
C HIS A 306 -12.15 3.86 5.70
N LEU A 307 -13.43 3.49 5.60
CA LEU A 307 -14.46 4.28 4.90
C LEU A 307 -15.21 5.16 5.90
N LYS A 308 -15.47 6.43 5.56
CA LYS A 308 -16.25 7.34 6.40
C LYS A 308 -17.66 7.55 5.85
N ASN A 309 -18.64 7.70 6.73
CA ASN A 309 -20.01 8.03 6.35
C ASN A 309 -20.08 9.36 5.58
N LYS A 310 -21.03 9.44 4.64
CA LYS A 310 -21.26 10.59 3.75
C LYS A 310 -20.03 11.03 2.92
N SER A 311 -19.05 10.15 2.72
CA SER A 311 -17.86 10.39 1.90
C SER A 311 -18.16 10.38 0.38
N GLN A 312 -17.22 10.91 -0.41
CA GLN A 312 -17.29 10.90 -1.87
C GLN A 312 -16.68 9.62 -2.44
N LEU A 313 -17.41 8.97 -3.35
CA LEU A 313 -16.99 7.77 -4.07
C LEU A 313 -16.91 8.04 -5.58
N HIS A 314 -16.00 7.33 -6.25
CA HIS A 314 -16.02 7.19 -7.71
C HIS A 314 -16.40 5.75 -8.08
N ILE A 315 -17.35 5.60 -9.01
CA ILE A 315 -17.64 4.34 -9.69
C ILE A 315 -16.98 4.40 -11.09
N PRO A 316 -15.88 3.64 -11.34
CA PRO A 316 -15.17 3.67 -12.61
C PRO A 316 -16.06 3.24 -13.78
N GLY A 317 -16.53 4.21 -14.58
CA GLY A 317 -17.44 3.95 -15.71
C GLY A 317 -18.84 4.53 -15.57
N VAL A 318 -19.17 5.11 -14.41
CA VAL A 318 -20.45 5.77 -14.13
C VAL A 318 -20.22 7.25 -13.78
N GLY A 319 -19.56 7.56 -12.65
CA GLY A 319 -19.41 8.94 -12.18
C GLY A 319 -18.82 9.08 -10.78
N ASP A 320 -18.76 10.32 -10.30
CA ASP A 320 -18.50 10.68 -8.90
C ASP A 320 -19.85 10.83 -8.18
N PHE A 321 -19.99 10.26 -6.98
CA PHE A 321 -21.21 10.29 -6.17
C PHE A 321 -20.87 10.54 -4.69
N GLN A 322 -21.87 10.87 -3.89
CA GLN A 322 -21.78 10.90 -2.44
C GLN A 322 -22.63 9.77 -1.85
N VAL A 323 -22.10 9.13 -0.81
CA VAL A 323 -22.81 8.11 -0.04
C VAL A 323 -23.95 8.76 0.74
N SER A 324 -25.16 8.19 0.72
CA SER A 324 -26.20 8.57 1.68
C SER A 324 -25.92 7.95 3.03
N ASP A 325 -25.75 6.63 3.04
CA ASP A 325 -25.56 5.84 4.25
C ASP A 325 -24.69 4.59 4.00
N VAL A 326 -24.07 4.08 5.08
CA VAL A 326 -23.34 2.81 5.09
C VAL A 326 -23.77 2.03 6.32
N ASN A 327 -24.21 0.79 6.12
CA ASN A 327 -24.47 -0.16 7.19
C ASN A 327 -23.46 -1.30 7.11
N PHE A 328 -22.95 -1.75 8.25
CA PHE A 328 -22.21 -3.02 8.31
C PHE A 328 -23.18 -4.19 8.42
N LEU A 329 -22.74 -5.37 8.02
CA LEU A 329 -23.53 -6.60 7.99
C LEU A 329 -22.70 -7.78 8.48
N PRO A 330 -23.35 -8.84 9.02
CA PRO A 330 -22.66 -10.07 9.35
C PRO A 330 -22.00 -10.69 8.11
N ASP A 331 -20.86 -11.33 8.34
CA ASP A 331 -19.98 -11.81 7.29
C ASP A 331 -20.58 -13.03 6.54
N PRO A 332 -20.72 -13.00 5.20
CA PRO A 332 -21.27 -14.14 4.45
C PRO A 332 -20.26 -15.30 4.28
N CYS A 333 -19.00 -15.13 4.67
CA CYS A 333 -17.97 -16.17 4.71
C CYS A 333 -17.01 -15.92 5.89
N PRO A 334 -17.41 -16.16 7.15
CA PRO A 334 -16.58 -15.92 8.33
C PRO A 334 -15.32 -16.83 8.38
N LEU A 335 -14.36 -16.47 9.23
CA LEU A 335 -13.20 -17.32 9.52
C LEU A 335 -13.52 -18.38 10.59
N PRO A 336 -12.96 -19.60 10.48
CA PRO A 336 -13.17 -20.66 11.47
C PRO A 336 -12.06 -20.68 12.55
N ASP A 337 -12.20 -19.83 13.57
CA ASP A 337 -11.18 -19.65 14.62
C ASP A 337 -11.12 -20.81 15.63
N ALA A 338 -12.26 -21.40 15.98
CA ALA A 338 -12.46 -22.25 17.17
C ALA A 338 -11.73 -23.63 17.23
N GLN A 339 -10.76 -23.94 16.35
CA GLN A 339 -10.07 -25.25 16.40
C GLN A 339 -8.59 -25.21 15.96
N LYS A 340 -7.68 -25.60 16.87
CA LYS A 340 -6.20 -25.73 16.69
C LYS A 340 -5.73 -26.71 15.58
N LYS A 341 -6.63 -27.42 14.87
CA LYS A 341 -6.27 -28.36 13.79
C LYS A 341 -5.78 -27.62 12.53
N ARG A 342 -4.68 -28.09 11.93
CA ARG A 342 -4.04 -27.50 10.73
C ARG A 342 -4.83 -27.67 9.42
N ALA A 343 -5.82 -28.56 9.37
CA ALA A 343 -6.68 -28.79 8.22
C ALA A 343 -8.01 -28.02 8.35
N LEU A 344 -8.69 -27.80 7.22
CA LEU A 344 -9.97 -27.09 7.14
C LEU A 344 -11.10 -28.10 6.88
N ASN A 345 -12.11 -28.12 7.76
CA ASN A 345 -13.22 -29.09 7.74
C ASN A 345 -14.13 -28.89 6.51
N GLU A 346 -15.04 -29.83 6.23
CA GLU A 346 -15.90 -29.74 5.04
C GLU A 346 -16.96 -28.62 5.20
N LYS A 347 -17.55 -28.47 6.41
CA LYS A 347 -18.47 -27.38 6.76
C LYS A 347 -17.84 -25.98 6.68
N GLU A 348 -16.51 -25.88 6.86
CA GLU A 348 -15.75 -24.62 6.83
C GLU A 348 -15.48 -24.12 5.40
N ARG A 349 -15.85 -24.88 4.36
CA ARG A 349 -15.57 -24.56 2.94
C ARG A 349 -16.68 -23.74 2.30
N LEU A 350 -16.95 -22.60 2.90
CA LEU A 350 -17.98 -21.67 2.45
C LEU A 350 -17.63 -21.06 1.08
N LEU A 351 -18.68 -20.82 0.29
CA LEU A 351 -18.66 -20.27 -1.05
C LEU A 351 -19.77 -19.21 -1.14
N TYR A 352 -19.39 -17.97 -1.45
CA TYR A 352 -20.31 -16.86 -1.63
C TYR A 352 -20.12 -16.23 -3.02
N ALA A 353 -21.16 -16.30 -3.84
CA ALA A 353 -21.17 -15.83 -5.22
C ALA A 353 -22.60 -15.41 -5.63
N PRO A 354 -23.15 -14.32 -5.09
CA PRO A 354 -24.57 -13.98 -5.24
C PRO A 354 -24.96 -13.64 -6.69
N MET A 355 -24.01 -13.28 -7.55
CA MET A 355 -24.23 -13.06 -8.99
C MET A 355 -24.07 -14.34 -9.85
N ALA A 356 -23.73 -15.50 -9.28
CA ALA A 356 -23.42 -16.73 -10.00
C ALA A 356 -24.30 -17.91 -9.58
N GLY A 357 -24.37 -18.95 -10.42
CA GLY A 357 -25.20 -20.14 -10.20
C GLY A 357 -24.67 -21.07 -9.09
N VAL A 358 -24.89 -20.72 -7.83
CA VAL A 358 -24.54 -21.56 -6.67
C VAL A 358 -25.61 -22.65 -6.50
N GLY A 359 -25.19 -23.92 -6.55
CA GLY A 359 -26.12 -25.06 -6.40
C GLY A 359 -27.15 -25.22 -7.54
N GLY A 360 -27.06 -24.43 -8.60
CA GLY A 360 -28.05 -24.37 -9.68
C GLY A 360 -29.04 -23.21 -9.57
N LEU A 361 -28.99 -22.39 -8.51
CA LEU A 361 -29.82 -21.19 -8.39
C LEU A 361 -29.08 -19.97 -8.91
N VAL A 362 -29.65 -19.28 -9.90
CA VAL A 362 -29.15 -18.01 -10.46
C VAL A 362 -30.14 -16.90 -10.14
N TYR A 363 -29.68 -15.86 -9.45
CA TYR A 363 -30.45 -14.66 -9.14
C TYR A 363 -30.22 -13.60 -10.23
N ASP A 364 -31.29 -13.11 -10.86
CA ASP A 364 -31.25 -11.99 -11.80
C ASP A 364 -32.33 -10.96 -11.43
N LYS A 365 -31.92 -9.92 -10.70
CA LYS A 365 -32.73 -8.80 -10.20
C LYS A 365 -33.97 -9.25 -9.41
N ASP A 366 -35.08 -9.47 -10.11
CA ASP A 366 -36.40 -9.77 -9.57
C ASP A 366 -36.80 -11.25 -9.77
N ALA A 367 -35.97 -12.04 -10.45
CA ALA A 367 -36.21 -13.43 -10.81
C ALA A 367 -35.14 -14.39 -10.27
N VAL A 368 -35.55 -15.63 -10.02
CA VAL A 368 -34.65 -16.74 -9.64
C VAL A 368 -34.82 -17.87 -10.64
N TYR A 369 -33.77 -18.18 -11.38
CA TYR A 369 -33.71 -19.32 -12.28
C TYR A 369 -33.11 -20.53 -11.54
N ILE A 370 -33.68 -21.72 -11.74
CA ILE A 370 -33.25 -22.96 -11.07
C ILE A 370 -32.93 -24.03 -12.12
N ASP A 371 -31.64 -24.30 -12.32
CA ASP A 371 -31.14 -25.34 -13.22
C ASP A 371 -31.32 -26.73 -12.60
N LEU A 372 -32.51 -27.32 -12.82
CA LEU A 372 -32.75 -28.72 -12.48
C LEU A 372 -31.83 -29.65 -13.31
N PRO A 373 -31.09 -30.58 -12.69
CA PRO A 373 -30.24 -31.51 -13.42
C PRO A 373 -31.09 -32.44 -14.30
N ALA A 374 -30.60 -32.72 -15.52
CA ALA A 374 -31.36 -33.36 -16.60
C ALA A 374 -31.97 -34.74 -16.28
N SER A 375 -31.54 -35.39 -15.20
CA SER A 375 -32.19 -36.58 -14.64
C SER A 375 -33.65 -36.31 -14.23
N HIS A 376 -33.94 -35.18 -13.59
CA HIS A 376 -35.28 -34.86 -13.12
C HIS A 376 -36.20 -34.40 -14.25
N SER A 377 -35.72 -33.59 -15.19
CA SER A 377 -36.50 -33.20 -16.37
C SER A 377 -36.87 -34.40 -17.25
N ARG A 378 -36.05 -35.46 -17.23
CA ARG A 378 -36.34 -36.72 -17.93
C ARG A 378 -37.35 -37.58 -17.17
N GLN A 379 -37.23 -37.69 -15.85
CA GLN A 379 -38.27 -38.34 -15.02
C GLN A 379 -39.64 -37.69 -15.20
N GLN A 380 -39.71 -36.35 -15.27
CA GLN A 380 -40.94 -35.61 -15.53
C GLN A 380 -41.53 -35.80 -16.95
N GLN A 381 -40.80 -36.43 -17.88
CA GLN A 381 -41.27 -36.72 -19.25
C GLN A 381 -41.50 -38.21 -19.51
N GLU A 382 -40.82 -39.10 -18.78
CA GLU A 382 -40.96 -40.56 -18.92
C GLU A 382 -41.91 -41.19 -17.87
N GLU A 383 -42.28 -40.48 -16.80
CA GLU A 383 -43.28 -40.93 -15.81
C GLU A 383 -44.37 -39.87 -15.54
N VAL A 384 -45.51 -39.98 -16.24
CA VAL A 384 -46.74 -39.26 -15.84
C VAL A 384 -47.31 -39.95 -14.61
N ARG A 385 -47.14 -39.34 -13.43
CA ARG A 385 -47.74 -39.80 -12.16
C ARG A 385 -48.98 -38.95 -11.85
N PRO A 386 -50.04 -39.50 -11.24
CA PRO A 386 -51.23 -38.71 -10.89
C PRO A 386 -50.93 -37.54 -9.94
N THR A 387 -49.82 -37.59 -9.20
CA THR A 387 -49.34 -36.48 -8.36
C THR A 387 -48.88 -35.25 -9.16
N THR A 388 -48.36 -35.40 -10.39
CA THR A 388 -47.99 -34.24 -11.22
C THR A 388 -49.22 -33.58 -11.83
N GLU A 389 -50.23 -34.37 -12.23
CA GLU A 389 -51.50 -33.85 -12.73
C GLU A 389 -52.26 -33.07 -11.64
N LEU A 390 -52.26 -33.58 -10.40
CA LEU A 390 -52.83 -32.87 -9.25
C LEU A 390 -52.17 -31.49 -9.06
N VAL A 391 -50.83 -31.45 -8.98
CA VAL A 391 -50.08 -30.18 -8.81
C VAL A 391 -50.33 -29.21 -9.96
N GLN A 392 -50.39 -29.71 -11.20
CA GLN A 392 -50.68 -28.89 -12.38
C GLN A 392 -52.10 -28.31 -12.32
N SER A 393 -53.09 -29.12 -11.94
CA SER A 393 -54.47 -28.65 -11.75
C SER A 393 -54.61 -27.60 -10.65
N VAL A 394 -53.80 -27.68 -9.57
CA VAL A 394 -53.77 -26.67 -8.51
C VAL A 394 -53.17 -25.35 -9.00
N ILE A 395 -52.09 -25.41 -9.80
CA ILE A 395 -51.44 -24.23 -10.40
C ILE A 395 -52.40 -23.51 -11.38
N ASP A 396 -53.15 -24.27 -12.18
CA ASP A 396 -54.12 -23.72 -13.14
C ASP A 396 -55.36 -23.12 -12.44
N THR A 397 -55.62 -23.42 -11.17
CA THR A 397 -56.76 -22.88 -10.42
C THR A 397 -56.48 -21.51 -9.79
N HIS A 398 -56.64 -20.45 -10.59
CA HIS A 398 -56.49 -19.05 -10.16
C HIS A 398 -57.55 -18.53 -9.16
N THR A 399 -58.50 -19.38 -8.73
CA THR A 399 -59.51 -19.06 -7.71
C THR A 399 -59.18 -19.77 -6.39
N THR A 400 -59.29 -19.09 -5.25
CA THR A 400 -59.11 -19.74 -3.95
C THR A 400 -60.09 -20.91 -3.77
N LEU A 401 -59.69 -21.92 -2.99
CA LEU A 401 -60.56 -23.05 -2.66
C LEU A 401 -61.81 -22.56 -1.92
N ASP A 402 -61.69 -21.56 -1.06
CA ASP A 402 -62.80 -20.96 -0.33
C ASP A 402 -63.80 -20.27 -1.28
N ALA A 403 -63.33 -19.57 -2.33
CA ALA A 403 -64.22 -18.99 -3.33
C ALA A 403 -64.93 -20.07 -4.17
N LYS A 404 -64.29 -21.22 -4.40
CA LYS A 404 -64.92 -22.38 -5.05
C LYS A 404 -65.94 -23.06 -4.14
N MET A 405 -65.66 -23.22 -2.85
CA MET A 405 -66.60 -23.77 -1.87
C MET A 405 -67.79 -22.82 -1.61
N ALA A 406 -67.53 -21.51 -1.55
CA ALA A 406 -68.58 -20.49 -1.45
C ALA A 406 -69.49 -20.44 -2.69
N ALA A 407 -68.95 -20.78 -3.87
CA ALA A 407 -69.72 -20.91 -5.11
C ALA A 407 -70.33 -22.32 -5.31
N SER A 408 -69.95 -23.32 -4.50
CA SER A 408 -70.49 -24.68 -4.62
C SER A 408 -71.81 -24.81 -3.86
N LYS A 409 -72.89 -24.62 -4.60
CA LYS A 409 -74.28 -24.82 -4.15
C LYS A 409 -74.55 -26.26 -3.76
N VAL A 410 -74.89 -26.51 -2.50
CA VAL A 410 -75.22 -27.85 -1.98
C VAL A 410 -76.75 -28.05 -1.96
N SER A 411 -77.21 -29.20 -2.45
CA SER A 411 -78.59 -29.67 -2.33
C SER A 411 -78.65 -30.86 -1.39
N LEU A 412 -79.40 -30.78 -0.29
CA LEU A 412 -79.49 -31.86 0.70
C LEU A 412 -80.28 -33.08 0.18
N PHE A 413 -81.16 -32.89 -0.80
CA PHE A 413 -81.91 -33.96 -1.47
C PHE A 413 -82.01 -33.72 -2.98
N THR A 414 -82.09 -34.80 -3.76
CA THR A 414 -82.26 -34.77 -5.23
C THR A 414 -83.58 -34.12 -5.63
N GLY A 415 -83.51 -32.86 -6.06
CA GLY A 415 -84.66 -32.03 -6.43
C GLY A 415 -85.07 -30.96 -5.40
N SER A 416 -84.33 -30.84 -4.29
CA SER A 416 -84.49 -29.73 -3.34
C SER A 416 -83.82 -28.43 -3.84
N ALA A 417 -84.22 -27.29 -3.28
CA ALA A 417 -83.55 -26.01 -3.55
C ALA A 417 -82.11 -26.00 -3.00
N THR A 418 -81.18 -25.41 -3.76
CA THR A 418 -79.78 -25.26 -3.35
C THR A 418 -79.62 -24.15 -2.32
N LEU A 419 -78.90 -24.43 -1.23
CA LEU A 419 -78.51 -23.43 -0.24
C LEU A 419 -77.30 -22.62 -0.74
N ASP A 420 -77.26 -21.32 -0.41
CA ASP A 420 -76.07 -20.49 -0.53
C ASP A 420 -75.46 -20.25 0.87
N PRO A 421 -74.12 -20.24 1.02
CA PRO A 421 -73.50 -20.07 2.34
C PRO A 421 -73.64 -18.67 2.95
N SER A 422 -74.31 -17.73 2.28
CA SER A 422 -74.80 -16.48 2.88
C SER A 422 -76.03 -16.68 3.77
N ASP A 423 -76.82 -17.74 3.55
CA ASP A 423 -78.05 -18.04 4.31
C ASP A 423 -77.76 -18.58 5.73
N LEU A 424 -76.47 -18.77 6.09
CA LEU A 424 -76.01 -19.33 7.36
C LEU A 424 -75.46 -18.28 8.35
N ASN A 425 -75.39 -17.00 7.96
CA ASN A 425 -74.74 -15.93 8.73
C ASN A 425 -75.72 -14.98 9.45
N GLU A 426 -77.00 -15.31 9.56
CA GLU A 426 -77.92 -14.61 10.47
C GLU A 426 -77.88 -15.25 11.87
N GLU A 427 -76.96 -14.78 12.73
CA GLU A 427 -76.96 -15.18 14.15
C GLU A 427 -78.21 -14.64 14.88
N PRO A 428 -78.98 -15.49 15.58
CA PRO A 428 -80.21 -15.07 16.25
C PRO A 428 -79.92 -14.35 17.57
N GLY A 429 -80.26 -13.05 17.64
CA GLY A 429 -80.17 -12.27 18.88
C GLY A 429 -81.14 -12.77 19.96
N LEU A 430 -80.66 -12.89 21.20
CA LEU A 430 -81.47 -13.33 22.34
C LEU A 430 -82.63 -12.37 22.62
N GLN A 431 -83.81 -12.93 22.93
CA GLN A 431 -84.96 -12.20 23.44
C GLN A 431 -85.21 -12.55 24.92
N GLU A 432 -85.27 -11.56 25.80
CA GLU A 432 -85.68 -11.75 27.20
C GLU A 432 -87.21 -11.66 27.32
N GLU A 433 -87.88 -12.75 27.67
CA GLU A 433 -89.32 -12.70 28.00
C GLU A 433 -89.56 -12.50 29.51
N HIS A 434 -90.42 -11.52 29.84
CA HIS A 434 -90.94 -11.29 31.19
C HIS A 434 -92.35 -11.87 31.31
N ILE A 435 -92.58 -12.71 32.33
CA ILE A 435 -93.91 -13.30 32.60
C ILE A 435 -94.47 -12.69 33.89
N TRP A 436 -95.66 -12.11 33.80
CA TRP A 436 -96.42 -11.56 34.93
C TRP A 436 -97.34 -12.61 35.54
N ASP A 437 -97.20 -12.87 36.84
CA ASP A 437 -97.89 -13.95 37.53
C ASP A 437 -99.20 -13.45 38.21
N PRO A 438 -100.42 -13.78 37.69
CA PRO A 438 -101.66 -13.10 38.10
C PRO A 438 -102.04 -13.31 39.57
N ASN A 439 -101.58 -14.40 40.19
CA ASN A 439 -101.90 -14.78 41.57
C ASN A 439 -100.93 -14.23 42.63
N SER A 440 -99.87 -13.48 42.25
CA SER A 440 -98.90 -12.93 43.22
C SER A 440 -98.51 -11.45 43.03
N GLN A 441 -98.89 -10.82 41.91
CA GLN A 441 -98.62 -9.41 41.60
C GLN A 441 -97.14 -8.98 41.69
N ARG A 442 -96.21 -9.87 41.32
CA ARG A 442 -94.81 -9.52 41.04
C ARG A 442 -94.26 -10.33 39.86
N GLU A 443 -93.43 -9.69 39.05
CA GLU A 443 -92.66 -10.37 37.99
C GLU A 443 -91.46 -11.13 38.56
N ARG A 444 -91.04 -12.18 37.85
CA ARG A 444 -89.77 -12.88 38.09
C ARG A 444 -89.14 -13.33 36.77
N ARG A 445 -87.83 -13.14 36.66
CA ARG A 445 -86.98 -13.73 35.61
C ARG A 445 -86.53 -15.13 36.01
N LYS A 446 -86.29 -16.02 35.05
CA LYS A 446 -85.68 -17.35 35.28
C LYS A 446 -84.74 -17.69 34.12
N VAL A 447 -83.50 -18.08 34.44
CA VAL A 447 -82.53 -18.66 33.51
C VAL A 447 -82.24 -20.08 33.99
N VAL A 448 -82.13 -21.05 33.08
CA VAL A 448 -81.83 -22.46 33.40
C VAL A 448 -80.96 -23.06 32.30
N PHE A 449 -79.86 -23.68 32.69
CA PHE A 449 -79.15 -24.69 31.90
C PHE A 449 -79.25 -26.03 32.63
N PRO A 450 -79.59 -27.12 31.91
CA PRO A 450 -79.32 -28.48 32.37
C PRO A 450 -78.48 -29.27 31.35
N GLY A 451 -77.61 -30.14 31.84
CA GLY A 451 -76.93 -31.20 31.08
C GLY A 451 -76.99 -32.52 31.86
N GLU A 452 -76.23 -33.52 31.40
CA GLU A 452 -75.93 -34.79 32.11
C GLU A 452 -77.16 -35.74 32.30
N GLU A 453 -77.06 -37.08 32.34
CA GLU A 453 -75.89 -37.98 32.30
C GLU A 453 -76.24 -39.43 31.85
N GLU A 454 -75.22 -40.15 31.37
CA GLU A 454 -74.88 -41.60 31.54
C GLU A 454 -75.77 -42.85 31.19
N ASN A 455 -75.06 -43.85 30.62
CA ASN A 455 -74.98 -45.29 30.96
C ASN A 455 -75.69 -46.47 30.21
N VAL A 456 -74.81 -47.31 29.60
CA VAL A 456 -74.64 -48.79 29.76
C VAL A 456 -75.63 -49.79 29.12
N SER A 457 -75.13 -50.63 28.18
CA SER A 457 -74.96 -52.12 28.31
C SER A 457 -74.58 -52.82 26.98
N GLU A 458 -73.91 -53.99 27.07
CA GLU A 458 -73.20 -54.71 25.99
C GLU A 458 -73.99 -55.87 25.34
N SER A 459 -73.61 -56.29 24.12
CA SER A 459 -73.65 -57.69 23.58
C SER A 459 -73.26 -57.72 22.08
N SER A 460 -72.74 -58.79 21.46
CA SER A 460 -71.61 -59.70 21.80
C SER A 460 -71.32 -60.69 20.65
N SER A 461 -70.09 -61.21 20.59
CA SER A 461 -69.62 -62.47 19.94
C SER A 461 -69.66 -62.63 18.39
N ASP A 462 -68.47 -62.82 17.80
CA ASP A 462 -68.19 -63.25 16.42
C ASP A 462 -68.07 -64.79 16.26
N GLU A 463 -68.24 -65.31 15.04
CA GLU A 463 -67.66 -66.60 14.60
C GLU A 463 -67.12 -66.54 13.14
N HIS A 464 -65.84 -66.88 12.97
CA HIS A 464 -65.15 -67.47 11.80
C HIS A 464 -65.23 -66.91 10.34
N SER A 465 -64.03 -66.61 9.77
CA SER A 465 -63.56 -67.05 8.43
C SER A 465 -63.73 -66.20 7.12
N SER A 466 -63.35 -64.91 7.15
CA SER A 466 -62.63 -64.16 6.08
C SER A 466 -63.17 -64.01 4.62
N SER A 467 -63.61 -62.77 4.31
CA SER A 467 -63.22 -61.89 3.17
C SER A 467 -63.64 -62.13 1.70
N GLU A 468 -63.91 -60.97 1.05
CA GLU A 468 -64.18 -60.69 -0.38
C GLU A 468 -65.63 -60.91 -0.88
N ASP A 469 -66.25 -59.79 -1.31
CA ASP A 469 -67.57 -59.56 -1.96
C ASP A 469 -68.84 -60.30 -1.46
N ASP A 470 -69.85 -59.52 -1.04
CA ASP A 470 -71.22 -59.99 -0.83
C ASP A 470 -72.14 -59.59 -2.00
N GLU A 471 -72.69 -60.60 -2.67
CA GLU A 471 -73.68 -60.59 -3.75
C GLU A 471 -73.56 -59.57 -4.91
N HIS A 472 -73.15 -60.10 -6.06
CA HIS A 472 -74.18 -60.44 -7.04
C HIS A 472 -74.33 -61.96 -7.19
N ALA A 473 -75.07 -62.56 -6.25
CA ALA A 473 -75.70 -63.88 -6.23
C ALA A 473 -75.04 -65.04 -7.03
N ALA A 474 -74.28 -65.89 -6.32
CA ALA A 474 -74.28 -67.35 -6.47
C ALA A 474 -73.55 -68.05 -5.30
N ASP A 475 -74.21 -69.06 -4.71
CA ASP A 475 -73.72 -70.34 -4.16
C ASP A 475 -72.38 -70.34 -3.37
N GLU A 476 -72.38 -70.65 -2.07
CA GLU A 476 -72.20 -72.03 -1.55
C GLU A 476 -71.05 -72.83 -2.21
N ASP A 477 -69.85 -72.92 -1.57
CA ASP A 477 -69.24 -74.21 -1.16
C ASP A 477 -67.82 -74.13 -0.50
N MET A 478 -67.77 -74.50 0.80
CA MET A 478 -66.91 -75.55 1.42
C MET A 478 -65.37 -75.68 1.14
N ASN A 479 -64.59 -75.66 2.25
CA ASN A 479 -63.40 -76.51 2.58
C ASN A 479 -62.10 -76.40 1.71
N ASP A 480 -60.85 -76.69 2.16
CA ASP A 480 -60.33 -77.52 3.28
C ASP A 480 -58.88 -77.13 3.74
N GLU A 481 -58.37 -77.85 4.76
CA GLU A 481 -57.11 -77.69 5.54
C GLU A 481 -55.74 -77.88 4.81
N LEU A 482 -54.60 -77.41 5.40
CA LEU A 482 -53.41 -78.23 5.83
C LEU A 482 -52.17 -77.43 6.39
N PHE A 483 -51.52 -77.92 7.48
CA PHE A 483 -50.17 -77.63 8.09
C PHE A 483 -49.66 -76.16 8.22
N THR A 484 -49.31 -75.56 9.37
CA THR A 484 -48.42 -75.91 10.55
C THR A 484 -46.92 -76.08 10.22
N LEU A 485 -45.93 -75.64 11.02
CA LEU A 485 -45.83 -75.60 12.50
C LEU A 485 -44.66 -74.69 13.05
N ILE A 486 -44.88 -73.93 14.16
CA ILE A 486 -43.87 -73.42 15.17
C ILE A 486 -42.87 -72.29 14.74
N LYS A 487 -42.53 -71.21 15.49
CA LYS A 487 -42.79 -70.65 16.87
C LYS A 487 -42.59 -69.08 16.86
N GLU A 488 -43.46 -68.22 17.43
CA GLU A 488 -43.55 -67.65 18.83
C GLU A 488 -42.62 -66.45 19.19
N VAL A 489 -42.96 -65.43 20.03
CA VAL A 489 -44.25 -64.93 20.63
C VAL A 489 -44.14 -63.53 21.33
N ARG A 490 -45.28 -62.78 21.51
CA ARG A 490 -45.58 -61.60 22.42
C ARG A 490 -44.80 -60.28 22.22
N ALA A 491 -45.29 -59.04 22.50
CA ALA A 491 -46.28 -58.44 23.45
C ALA A 491 -45.72 -58.20 24.90
N GLU A 492 -46.10 -57.20 25.72
CA GLU A 492 -47.23 -56.24 25.74
C GLU A 492 -46.88 -54.97 26.59
N SER A 493 -47.83 -54.24 27.23
CA SER A 493 -47.66 -52.91 27.90
C SER A 493 -47.65 -52.93 29.48
N GLU A 494 -47.94 -51.93 30.34
CA GLU A 494 -48.73 -50.67 30.25
C GLU A 494 -48.51 -49.62 31.41
N THR A 495 -48.85 -48.33 31.16
CA THR A 495 -49.18 -47.16 32.06
C THR A 495 -48.51 -46.84 33.44
N MET A 496 -48.21 -45.52 33.60
CA MET A 496 -48.51 -44.59 34.74
C MET A 496 -47.82 -44.63 36.14
N ALA A 497 -47.67 -43.40 36.69
CA ALA A 497 -47.72 -42.96 38.11
C ALA A 497 -46.46 -42.99 39.02
N GLU A 498 -46.61 -42.31 40.18
CA GLU A 498 -45.59 -41.70 41.04
C GLU A 498 -44.76 -42.66 41.94
N GLY A 499 -43.59 -42.22 42.41
CA GLY A 499 -42.99 -42.76 43.65
C GLY A 499 -41.45 -42.72 43.77
N ALA A 500 -40.94 -42.29 44.93
CA ALA A 500 -39.56 -42.43 45.41
C ALA A 500 -39.55 -42.57 46.95
N PRO A 501 -38.45 -42.99 47.65
CA PRO A 501 -37.15 -43.47 47.19
C PRO A 501 -37.03 -45.03 47.33
N PRO A 502 -36.28 -45.77 48.21
CA PRO A 502 -35.29 -45.45 49.25
C PRO A 502 -33.82 -45.79 48.86
N SER A 503 -33.16 -46.80 49.46
CA SER A 503 -31.69 -47.00 49.34
C SER A 503 -31.14 -48.38 49.77
N LYS A 504 -29.91 -48.69 49.32
CA LYS A 504 -28.82 -49.47 50.00
C LYS A 504 -28.76 -51.03 49.98
N ILE A 505 -27.57 -51.52 49.55
CA ILE A 505 -26.74 -52.60 50.16
C ILE A 505 -27.24 -54.06 49.88
N GLN A 506 -26.43 -55.11 49.61
CA GLN A 506 -25.14 -55.52 50.20
C GLN A 506 -24.28 -56.48 49.31
N LYS A 507 -22.94 -56.23 49.24
CA LYS A 507 -21.81 -57.20 49.25
C LYS A 507 -21.66 -58.29 48.15
N LEU A 508 -20.49 -58.93 47.97
CA LEU A 508 -19.33 -59.13 48.86
C LEU A 508 -17.97 -58.72 48.26
N GLU A 509 -16.95 -59.58 48.38
CA GLU A 509 -15.50 -59.35 48.30
C GLU A 509 -14.84 -60.54 47.53
N GLU A 510 -13.60 -60.52 47.01
CA GLU A 510 -12.28 -60.47 47.69
C GLU A 510 -11.28 -59.53 46.95
N VAL A 511 -10.56 -58.55 47.55
CA VAL A 511 -9.59 -58.53 48.70
C VAL A 511 -8.18 -58.99 48.23
N LYS A 512 -7.09 -58.18 48.21
CA LYS A 512 -6.44 -57.18 49.13
C LYS A 512 -5.83 -55.97 48.33
N SER A 513 -5.25 -54.87 48.84
CA SER A 513 -5.18 -54.16 50.17
C SER A 513 -4.48 -52.77 50.01
N CYS A 514 -4.21 -52.06 51.12
CA CYS A 514 -3.42 -50.81 51.27
C CYS A 514 -1.91 -50.95 50.93
N GLY A 515 -1.09 -49.87 50.84
CA GLY A 515 -1.35 -48.42 50.83
C GLY A 515 -0.16 -47.54 51.30
N GLN A 516 -0.21 -46.22 51.02
CA GLN A 516 0.57 -45.08 51.58
C GLN A 516 2.14 -44.99 51.49
N SER A 517 2.59 -44.09 50.60
CA SER A 517 3.53 -42.94 50.81
C SER A 517 5.06 -43.09 51.09
N VAL A 518 5.79 -42.11 50.51
CA VAL A 518 7.19 -41.64 50.76
C VAL A 518 8.32 -42.34 49.95
N ALA A 519 9.38 -41.57 49.67
CA ALA A 519 10.57 -41.82 48.81
C ALA A 519 11.47 -42.99 49.31
N GLU A 520 12.46 -43.54 48.58
CA GLU A 520 13.52 -42.92 47.77
C GLU A 520 13.99 -43.74 46.51
N LEU A 521 15.14 -43.34 45.96
CA LEU A 521 15.98 -43.94 44.90
C LEU A 521 16.52 -45.36 45.26
N PRO A 522 17.35 -46.06 44.43
CA PRO A 522 17.66 -45.92 42.99
C PRO A 522 17.48 -47.27 42.21
N ALA A 523 17.88 -47.34 40.92
CA ALA A 523 18.89 -48.31 40.40
C ALA A 523 18.90 -48.49 38.86
N PHE A 524 20.09 -48.80 38.33
CA PHE A 524 20.41 -49.14 36.93
C PHE A 524 19.90 -50.54 36.50
N ALA A 525 19.71 -50.72 35.18
CA ALA A 525 20.27 -51.87 34.44
C ALA A 525 20.31 -51.59 32.91
N ASP A 526 21.45 -51.91 32.28
CA ASP A 526 21.73 -51.73 30.84
C ASP A 526 21.02 -52.74 29.92
N SER A 527 21.15 -52.58 28.59
CA SER A 527 22.04 -53.49 27.81
C SER A 527 22.07 -53.20 26.29
N ASN A 528 23.25 -52.75 25.81
CA ASN A 528 24.01 -53.23 24.63
C ASN A 528 23.46 -53.11 23.17
N ASP A 529 24.30 -53.01 22.12
CA ASP A 529 25.69 -52.48 21.98
C ASP A 529 26.12 -52.43 20.48
N GLU A 530 27.37 -52.01 20.27
CA GLU A 530 28.30 -52.22 19.13
C GLU A 530 28.15 -51.35 17.86
N LEU A 531 29.22 -50.96 17.14
CA LEU A 531 30.68 -50.66 17.32
C LEU A 531 31.14 -50.19 15.89
N GLU A 532 32.26 -49.50 15.58
CA GLU A 532 33.37 -48.92 16.35
C GLU A 532 34.06 -47.75 15.60
N LYS A 533 34.66 -46.82 16.37
CA LYS A 533 36.01 -46.19 16.25
C LYS A 533 36.58 -45.65 14.91
N SER A 534 37.34 -44.55 14.94
CA SER A 534 38.53 -44.34 15.81
C SER A 534 38.75 -42.90 16.29
N GLU A 535 39.39 -42.79 17.46
CA GLU A 535 39.76 -41.56 18.19
C GLU A 535 41.07 -40.92 17.62
N GLU A 536 41.75 -39.90 18.18
CA GLU A 536 42.19 -39.61 19.56
C GLU A 536 42.09 -38.09 19.93
N GLU A 537 41.57 -37.79 21.14
CA GLU A 537 42.09 -36.88 22.22
C GLU A 537 42.73 -35.50 21.88
N ASP A 538 42.57 -34.37 22.61
CA ASP A 538 41.48 -33.80 23.44
C ASP A 538 41.68 -32.23 23.51
N GLU A 539 41.35 -31.33 24.48
CA GLU A 539 40.93 -31.32 25.90
C GLU A 539 39.98 -30.12 26.19
N GLY A 540 39.06 -30.18 27.19
CA GLY A 540 38.61 -29.00 27.98
C GLY A 540 37.11 -28.55 27.92
N GLU A 541 36.46 -28.56 29.09
CA GLU A 541 35.02 -28.30 29.37
C GLU A 541 34.53 -26.84 29.18
N ASP A 542 33.26 -26.62 28.78
CA ASP A 542 32.12 -26.26 29.69
C ASP A 542 30.76 -26.06 28.94
N GLU A 543 29.65 -25.87 29.68
CA GLU A 543 28.26 -26.24 29.29
C GLU A 543 27.38 -25.24 28.48
N SER A 544 26.25 -25.78 27.97
CA SER A 544 24.89 -25.25 27.64
C SER A 544 24.70 -23.86 26.98
N GLU A 545 23.90 -23.61 25.93
CA GLU A 545 22.65 -24.16 25.35
C GLU A 545 21.33 -23.87 26.08
N GLU A 546 20.41 -23.13 25.41
CA GLU A 546 19.04 -23.63 25.13
C GLU A 546 18.32 -22.80 24.02
N GLU A 547 17.21 -23.32 23.47
CA GLU A 547 16.43 -22.69 22.37
C GLU A 547 14.90 -22.92 22.50
N ASN A 548 14.12 -21.85 22.37
CA ASN A 548 12.79 -21.76 21.71
C ASN A 548 11.44 -22.23 22.35
N GLU A 549 10.42 -21.43 21.97
CA GLU A 549 8.97 -21.70 21.78
C GLU A 549 7.98 -21.76 22.97
N VAL A 550 6.88 -21.00 22.86
CA VAL A 550 5.71 -20.97 23.78
C VAL A 550 4.40 -21.08 22.96
N GLY A 551 3.40 -21.82 23.45
CA GLY A 551 2.27 -22.31 22.64
C GLY A 551 0.85 -22.30 23.23
N ARG A 552 0.55 -21.40 24.20
CA ARG A 552 -0.79 -20.99 24.72
C ARG A 552 -1.94 -22.01 24.91
N ALA A 553 -2.45 -22.07 26.14
CA ALA A 553 -3.82 -21.71 26.54
C ALA A 553 -3.70 -21.17 28.00
N GLU A 554 -4.40 -20.13 28.49
CA GLU A 554 -5.87 -19.93 28.61
C GLU A 554 -6.46 -21.07 29.47
N ASP A 555 -7.00 -20.85 30.68
CA ASP A 555 -8.10 -19.92 31.03
C ASP A 555 -8.27 -19.68 32.58
N SER A 556 -9.15 -18.72 32.98
CA SER A 556 -9.85 -18.51 34.29
C SER A 556 -9.17 -17.82 35.50
N GLY A 557 -9.96 -16.98 36.22
CA GLY A 557 -9.64 -16.25 37.48
C GLY A 557 -8.91 -14.90 37.27
N HIS A 558 -9.42 -13.69 37.56
CA HIS A 558 -10.30 -13.18 38.64
C HIS A 558 -9.66 -13.43 40.03
N CYS A 559 -9.11 -12.42 40.74
CA CYS A 559 -9.79 -11.28 41.38
C CYS A 559 -10.92 -11.78 42.31
N SER A 560 -10.95 -11.51 43.62
CA SER A 560 -10.18 -10.56 44.47
C SER A 560 -9.88 -11.25 45.84
N GLU A 561 -9.40 -10.67 46.95
CA GLU A 561 -9.48 -9.32 47.55
C GLU A 561 -8.17 -8.91 48.26
N GLU A 562 -7.98 -7.58 48.34
CA GLU A 562 -7.33 -6.79 49.41
C GLU A 562 -6.27 -7.44 50.35
N GLU A 563 -5.03 -6.96 50.24
CA GLU A 563 -4.13 -6.81 51.39
C GLU A 563 -4.19 -5.34 51.86
N GLU A 564 -4.60 -5.09 53.10
CA GLU A 564 -4.11 -3.93 53.87
C GLU A 564 -2.92 -4.42 54.71
N GLU A 565 -1.85 -3.62 54.75
CA GLU A 565 -0.66 -3.91 55.54
C GLU A 565 -0.94 -3.67 57.04
N GLU A 566 -0.28 -4.42 57.92
CA GLU A 566 0.87 -3.87 58.67
C GLU A 566 1.56 -4.93 59.55
N SER A 567 2.82 -4.67 59.88
CA SER A 567 3.66 -5.50 60.73
C SER A 567 3.46 -5.19 62.22
N ALA A 568 3.23 -6.23 63.01
CA ALA A 568 3.92 -6.55 64.26
C ALA A 568 4.09 -5.48 65.38
N ASP A 569 3.70 -5.93 66.59
CA ASP A 569 4.38 -5.73 67.89
C ASP A 569 4.12 -4.44 68.73
N GLU A 570 3.15 -4.60 69.64
CA GLU A 570 3.23 -4.56 71.13
C GLU A 570 4.65 -4.47 71.77
N GLU A 571 4.88 -4.09 73.04
CA GLU A 571 4.14 -3.41 74.14
C GLU A 571 5.23 -2.76 75.06
N VAL A 572 5.08 -2.23 76.29
CA VAL A 572 4.01 -2.07 77.29
C VAL A 572 4.21 -0.69 78.02
N ASN A 573 3.30 -0.37 78.95
CA ASN A 573 3.47 0.48 80.17
C ASN A 573 3.10 1.99 80.08
N THR A 574 2.37 2.57 81.06
CA THR A 574 2.05 2.05 82.42
C THR A 574 0.64 2.44 82.93
N ASP A 575 0.05 1.51 83.69
CA ASP A 575 -0.81 1.67 84.88
C ASP A 575 -2.31 2.07 84.87
N GLU A 576 -3.01 1.44 85.83
CA GLU A 576 -4.30 1.71 86.49
C GLU A 576 -5.65 1.80 85.71
N GLN A 577 -6.30 0.64 85.58
CA GLN A 577 -7.63 0.30 86.19
C GLN A 577 -8.78 1.34 86.13
N LYS A 578 -10.01 1.01 85.69
CA LYS A 578 -10.86 -0.08 86.26
C LYS A 578 -12.20 -0.30 85.52
N ASN A 579 -12.84 -1.44 85.84
CA ASN A 579 -14.27 -1.78 85.70
C ASN A 579 -14.85 -2.14 84.31
N THR A 580 -14.73 -3.42 83.97
CA THR A 580 -15.64 -4.16 83.09
C THR A 580 -17.07 -4.23 83.68
N TYR A 581 -18.08 -4.16 82.81
CA TYR A 581 -19.34 -4.89 82.96
C TYR A 581 -19.70 -5.51 81.59
N SER A 582 -20.40 -6.64 81.59
CA SER A 582 -20.39 -7.60 80.47
C SER A 582 -21.74 -8.25 80.19
N VAL A 583 -21.77 -9.10 79.14
CA VAL A 583 -22.81 -10.08 78.77
C VAL A 583 -23.98 -9.57 77.91
N GLU A 584 -23.73 -9.58 76.60
CA GLU A 584 -24.50 -10.30 75.55
C GLU A 584 -25.99 -10.00 75.24
N ALA A 585 -26.16 -9.68 73.94
CA ALA A 585 -27.12 -10.30 73.00
C ALA A 585 -28.65 -10.20 73.22
N VAL A 586 -29.27 -9.37 72.37
CA VAL A 586 -30.34 -9.86 71.48
C VAL A 586 -29.92 -9.61 70.04
N PHE A 587 -29.83 -10.69 69.26
CA PHE A 587 -29.37 -10.71 67.86
C PHE A 587 -30.50 -10.35 66.87
N VAL A 588 -30.18 -10.34 65.55
CA VAL A 588 -31.04 -10.59 64.35
C VAL A 588 -30.96 -9.55 63.23
N TRP A 589 -31.00 -8.23 63.48
CA TRP A 589 -31.33 -7.26 62.40
C TRP A 589 -30.18 -6.43 61.77
N ALA A 590 -28.90 -6.74 62.04
CA ALA A 590 -27.76 -5.87 61.67
C ALA A 590 -26.83 -6.37 60.54
N LEU A 591 -26.97 -7.64 60.10
CA LEU A 591 -25.94 -8.34 59.30
C LEU A 591 -26.41 -8.69 57.88
N ARG A 592 -26.58 -7.68 57.01
CA ARG A 592 -26.87 -7.87 55.57
C ARG A 592 -26.30 -6.84 54.60
N TRP A 593 -25.61 -5.80 55.09
CA TRP A 593 -25.07 -4.75 54.22
C TRP A 593 -23.67 -5.07 53.68
N LYS A 594 -22.86 -5.83 54.44
CA LYS A 594 -21.49 -6.27 54.09
C LYS A 594 -21.41 -7.45 53.10
N GLU A 595 -22.42 -8.31 53.01
CA GLU A 595 -22.49 -9.33 51.96
C GLU A 595 -22.48 -8.63 50.59
N ASP A 596 -21.76 -9.16 49.59
CA ASP A 596 -21.65 -8.57 48.24
C ASP A 596 -21.15 -7.11 48.18
N LEU A 597 -20.30 -6.66 49.12
CA LEU A 597 -19.72 -5.30 49.11
C LEU A 597 -19.03 -5.00 47.78
N GLN A 598 -18.26 -5.94 47.25
CA GLN A 598 -17.49 -5.76 46.02
C GLN A 598 -18.36 -5.79 44.75
N GLN A 599 -19.44 -6.58 44.72
CA GLN A 599 -20.43 -6.49 43.64
C GLN A 599 -21.17 -5.16 43.71
N LYS A 600 -21.54 -4.68 44.91
CA LYS A 600 -22.12 -3.34 45.10
C LYS A 600 -21.16 -2.22 44.73
N ALA A 601 -19.85 -2.40 44.91
CA ALA A 601 -18.83 -1.45 44.46
C ALA A 601 -18.68 -1.45 42.94
N ALA A 602 -18.70 -2.62 42.29
CA ALA A 602 -18.71 -2.75 40.84
C ALA A 602 -20.01 -2.19 40.22
N GLU A 603 -21.18 -2.51 40.78
CA GLU A 603 -22.45 -1.90 40.40
C GLU A 603 -22.45 -0.39 40.64
N ALA A 604 -21.92 0.10 41.76
CA ALA A 604 -21.83 1.54 42.02
C ALA A 604 -20.88 2.23 41.03
N PHE A 605 -19.76 1.61 40.67
CA PHE A 605 -18.81 2.12 39.69
C PHE A 605 -19.42 2.15 38.28
N LEU A 606 -20.06 1.06 37.83
CA LEU A 606 -20.78 1.01 36.56
C LEU A 606 -21.92 2.04 36.53
N ARG A 607 -22.73 2.11 37.59
CA ARG A 607 -23.81 3.10 37.75
C ARG A 607 -23.29 4.53 37.85
N GLN A 608 -22.05 4.73 38.29
CA GLN A 608 -21.36 6.02 38.29
C GLN A 608 -20.79 6.36 36.91
N GLN A 609 -20.38 5.38 36.10
CA GLN A 609 -20.10 5.57 34.67
C GLN A 609 -21.37 5.89 33.87
N GLU A 610 -22.50 5.21 34.13
CA GLU A 610 -23.81 5.48 33.54
C GLU A 610 -24.36 6.86 33.95
N ALA A 611 -24.16 7.26 35.21
CA ALA A 611 -24.55 8.57 35.72
C ALA A 611 -23.58 9.70 35.32
N ALA A 612 -22.35 9.37 34.92
CA ALA A 612 -21.41 10.35 34.37
C ALA A 612 -21.94 10.85 33.01
N PRO A 613 -22.08 12.17 32.81
CA PRO A 613 -22.62 12.70 31.57
C PRO A 613 -21.62 12.47 30.42
N ASN A 614 -21.84 11.43 29.62
CA ASN A 614 -20.97 11.06 28.50
C ASN A 614 -20.71 12.28 27.60
N LEU A 615 -19.49 12.82 27.69
CA LEU A 615 -19.10 14.08 27.04
C LEU A 615 -19.21 13.98 25.51
N SER A 616 -19.00 12.80 24.92
CA SER A 616 -19.20 12.61 23.47
C SER A 616 -20.67 12.80 23.07
N LYS A 617 -21.63 12.27 23.85
CA LYS A 617 -23.07 12.48 23.62
C LYS A 617 -23.50 13.93 23.91
N VAL A 618 -22.82 14.65 24.80
CA VAL A 618 -23.06 16.09 25.06
C VAL A 618 -22.50 17.00 23.95
N VAL A 619 -21.38 16.62 23.31
CA VAL A 619 -20.72 17.42 22.26
C VAL A 619 -21.23 17.10 20.86
N TYR A 620 -21.56 15.84 20.56
CA TYR A 620 -21.94 15.37 19.22
C TYR A 620 -23.37 14.83 19.11
N GLY A 621 -24.07 14.60 20.22
CA GLY A 621 -25.47 14.18 20.20
C GLY A 621 -26.38 15.24 19.61
N SER A 622 -27.39 14.81 18.85
CA SER A 622 -28.52 15.67 18.50
C SER A 622 -29.21 16.14 19.78
N VAL A 623 -29.52 17.43 19.84
CA VAL A 623 -30.48 17.96 20.83
C VAL A 623 -31.87 17.77 20.22
N ASP A 624 -32.29 16.51 20.16
CA ASP A 624 -33.66 16.16 19.82
C ASP A 624 -34.57 16.83 20.86
N SER A 625 -35.42 17.73 20.37
CA SER A 625 -36.12 18.70 21.20
C SER A 625 -37.49 18.22 21.68
N ASP A 626 -37.89 17.05 21.18
CA ASP A 626 -39.28 16.59 21.09
C ASP A 626 -39.44 15.12 21.57
N GLU A 627 -38.69 14.72 22.60
CA GLU A 627 -39.13 13.61 23.47
C GLU A 627 -40.04 14.21 24.56
N GLU A 628 -41.34 13.91 24.48
CA GLU A 628 -42.34 14.34 25.47
C GLU A 628 -42.07 13.64 26.82
N ASP A 629 -42.13 14.38 27.93
CA ASP A 629 -41.84 13.84 29.28
C ASP A 629 -42.82 12.68 29.62
N GLU A 630 -42.35 11.43 29.68
CA GLU A 630 -43.17 10.29 30.15
C GLU A 630 -43.61 10.49 31.61
N GLU A 631 -44.88 10.80 31.82
CA GLU A 631 -45.43 11.20 33.12
C GLU A 631 -45.72 9.99 34.05
N LEU A 632 -44.65 9.38 34.59
CA LEU A 632 -44.75 8.31 35.58
C LEU A 632 -44.54 8.78 37.03
N GLY A 633 -45.62 8.82 37.81
CA GLY A 633 -45.58 8.76 39.28
C GLY A 633 -45.28 10.08 40.01
N GLY A 634 -46.19 11.04 39.94
CA GLY A 634 -46.04 12.33 40.64
C GLY A 634 -46.11 12.25 42.17
N LEU A 635 -44.95 12.29 42.85
CA LEU A 635 -44.87 12.81 44.24
C LEU A 635 -43.52 13.46 44.66
N PHE A 636 -42.42 13.26 43.92
CA PHE A 636 -41.11 13.83 44.27
C PHE A 636 -40.49 14.70 43.16
N ARG A 637 -40.55 16.02 43.34
CA ARG A 637 -39.89 16.98 42.44
C ARG A 637 -38.45 17.26 42.88
N VAL A 638 -37.51 16.40 42.50
CA VAL A 638 -36.07 16.63 42.75
C VAL A 638 -35.62 17.90 42.03
N SER A 639 -35.36 18.96 42.79
CA SER A 639 -35.00 20.27 42.25
C SER A 639 -33.55 20.29 41.77
N ARG A 640 -33.31 19.79 40.54
CA ARG A 640 -32.03 19.95 39.84
C ARG A 640 -31.66 21.44 39.80
N PRO A 641 -30.51 21.88 40.34
CA PRO A 641 -30.18 23.30 40.43
C PRO A 641 -30.01 23.91 39.04
N HIS A 642 -30.84 24.91 38.73
CA HIS A 642 -30.73 25.85 37.60
C HIS A 642 -30.24 25.28 36.25
N LYS A 643 -31.19 24.83 35.40
CA LYS A 643 -30.97 24.61 33.95
C LYS A 643 -30.38 25.83 33.21
N SER A 644 -30.41 27.04 33.80
CA SER A 644 -30.01 28.31 33.18
C SER A 644 -28.50 28.48 32.86
N LYS A 645 -27.59 27.60 33.32
CA LYS A 645 -26.18 27.63 32.88
C LYS A 645 -25.91 26.91 31.54
N ARG A 646 -26.78 25.99 31.09
CA ARG A 646 -26.55 25.20 29.85
C ARG A 646 -26.58 25.98 28.54
N LEU A 647 -26.98 27.26 28.57
CA LEU A 647 -27.05 28.14 27.38
C LEU A 647 -25.84 29.08 27.22
N GLN A 648 -24.88 29.09 28.15
CA GLN A 648 -23.70 29.98 28.08
C GLN A 648 -22.42 29.31 27.53
N THR A 649 -22.32 27.98 27.49
CA THR A 649 -21.11 27.29 27.02
C THR A 649 -20.77 27.59 25.55
N ASN A 650 -21.77 27.74 24.69
CA ASN A 650 -21.59 28.11 23.28
C ASN A 650 -21.47 29.62 23.06
N SER A 651 -21.38 30.44 24.13
CA SER A 651 -21.29 31.90 24.03
C SER A 651 -19.87 32.46 24.11
N VAL A 652 -18.87 31.63 24.44
CA VAL A 652 -17.46 32.02 24.47
C VAL A 652 -16.87 31.95 23.06
N ASP A 653 -16.87 33.08 22.36
CA ASP A 653 -16.28 33.22 21.03
C ASP A 653 -14.79 32.89 21.04
N CYS A 654 -14.39 31.80 20.36
CA CYS A 654 -13.01 31.34 20.28
C CYS A 654 -12.04 32.35 19.60
N SER A 655 -12.54 33.44 18.99
CA SER A 655 -11.70 34.58 18.60
C SER A 655 -11.12 35.33 19.80
N ARG A 656 -11.64 35.12 21.02
CA ARG A 656 -11.11 35.64 22.28
C ARG A 656 -10.90 34.48 23.24
N PHE A 657 -9.65 34.28 23.64
CA PHE A 657 -9.32 33.56 24.85
C PHE A 657 -9.29 34.57 26.01
N PRO A 658 -10.37 34.74 26.81
CA PRO A 658 -10.19 35.29 28.14
C PRO A 658 -9.39 34.27 28.95
N PRO A 659 -8.22 34.61 29.52
CA PRO A 659 -7.70 33.83 30.62
C PRO A 659 -8.72 33.98 31.76
N ASP A 660 -9.31 32.87 32.22
CA ASP A 660 -10.36 32.91 33.23
C ASP A 660 -9.88 33.61 34.51
N SER A 661 -10.81 34.32 35.14
CA SER A 661 -10.49 35.39 36.09
C SER A 661 -9.76 34.89 37.33
N SER A 662 -8.45 35.19 37.39
CA SER A 662 -7.63 35.30 38.60
C SER A 662 -8.06 34.42 39.77
N LEU A 663 -7.77 33.12 39.68
CA LEU A 663 -7.63 32.30 40.88
C LEU A 663 -6.59 32.95 41.79
N ASN A 664 -6.89 33.05 43.09
CA ASN A 664 -5.97 33.60 44.07
C ASN A 664 -4.92 32.55 44.42
N TRP A 665 -3.86 32.44 43.61
CA TRP A 665 -2.69 31.57 43.81
C TRP A 665 -1.91 31.82 45.13
N ASN A 666 -2.38 32.74 45.97
CA ASN A 666 -1.86 32.99 47.32
C ASN A 666 -2.63 32.20 48.41
N LEU A 667 -3.65 31.43 48.03
CA LEU A 667 -4.37 30.54 48.95
C LEU A 667 -3.65 29.19 49.01
N GLU A 668 -3.21 28.82 50.22
CA GLU A 668 -2.42 27.62 50.47
C GLU A 668 -3.18 26.34 50.09
N GLU A 669 -4.49 26.28 50.36
CA GLU A 669 -5.39 25.21 49.90
C GLU A 669 -5.34 24.98 48.37
N ILE A 670 -5.21 26.06 47.58
CA ILE A 670 -5.11 25.97 46.12
C ILE A 670 -3.71 25.51 45.72
N LEU A 671 -2.67 26.06 46.35
CA LEU A 671 -1.27 25.64 46.13
C LEU A 671 -1.06 24.17 46.46
N ASP A 672 -1.79 23.64 47.44
CA ASP A 672 -1.76 22.23 47.84
C ASP A 672 -2.50 21.36 46.84
N SER A 673 -3.71 21.76 46.40
CA SER A 673 -4.47 21.04 45.37
C SER A 673 -3.77 20.94 44.00
N ILE A 674 -2.78 21.80 43.74
CA ILE A 674 -1.94 21.75 42.52
C ILE A 674 -0.51 21.31 42.81
N ARG A 675 -0.14 21.02 44.06
CA ARG A 675 1.24 20.72 44.45
C ARG A 675 1.76 19.50 43.68
N ASP A 676 0.90 18.52 43.49
CA ASP A 676 1.15 17.26 42.76
C ASP A 676 1.15 17.44 41.23
N CYS A 677 0.69 18.58 40.71
CA CYS A 677 0.98 18.96 39.32
C CYS A 677 2.41 19.52 39.14
N PHE A 678 3.16 19.71 40.23
CA PHE A 678 4.55 20.15 40.22
C PHE A 678 5.50 19.11 40.81
N VAL A 679 6.79 19.33 40.53
CA VAL A 679 7.94 18.56 41.04
C VAL A 679 8.04 18.56 42.58
N THR A 680 7.24 19.39 43.27
CA THR A 680 7.23 19.55 44.73
C THR A 680 6.05 18.87 45.44
N GLY A 681 5.20 18.16 44.70
CA GLY A 681 4.07 17.40 45.27
C GLY A 681 4.44 15.98 45.66
N LYS A 682 3.56 15.34 46.43
CA LYS A 682 3.73 13.96 46.90
C LYS A 682 3.12 13.01 45.89
N TRP A 683 3.96 12.53 44.98
CA TRP A 683 3.63 11.40 44.13
C TRP A 683 3.79 10.10 44.96
N GLU A 684 3.40 8.94 44.41
CA GLU A 684 3.73 7.64 45.00
C GLU A 684 5.22 7.56 45.35
N GLU A 685 5.60 6.87 46.44
CA GLU A 685 6.95 6.99 47.05
C GLU A 685 8.13 6.73 46.10
N GLY A 686 7.91 5.99 45.00
CA GLY A 686 8.91 5.74 43.97
C GLY A 686 9.12 6.85 42.93
N GLN A 687 8.31 7.93 42.96
CA GLN A 687 8.30 9.02 41.97
C GLN A 687 8.53 10.42 42.59
N ASP A 688 8.58 10.50 43.93
CA ASP A 688 8.70 11.74 44.69
C ASP A 688 10.00 12.50 44.37
N ALA A 689 9.91 13.67 43.74
CA ALA A 689 11.09 14.32 43.17
C ALA A 689 11.98 15.04 44.21
N ALA A 690 11.56 15.15 45.46
CA ALA A 690 12.46 15.45 46.57
C ALA A 690 13.49 14.32 46.80
N THR A 691 13.14 13.07 46.48
CA THR A 691 14.10 11.95 46.46
C THR A 691 14.95 11.93 45.19
N LEU A 692 14.44 12.41 44.05
CA LEU A 692 15.22 12.53 42.81
C LEU A 692 16.27 13.65 42.88
N LEU A 693 15.93 14.81 43.46
CA LEU A 693 16.90 15.89 43.70
C LEU A 693 17.98 15.46 44.69
N LYS A 694 17.62 14.75 45.77
CA LYS A 694 18.62 14.12 46.66
C LYS A 694 19.51 13.11 45.93
N GLN A 695 18.97 12.34 44.98
CA GLN A 695 19.78 11.42 44.16
C GLN A 695 20.75 12.15 43.22
N ASP A 696 20.37 13.28 42.63
CA ASP A 696 21.27 14.11 41.81
C ASP A 696 22.35 14.82 42.65
N ASP A 697 22.00 15.32 43.85
CA ASP A 697 22.96 15.91 44.80
C ASP A 697 23.95 14.86 45.36
N GLU A 698 23.46 13.68 45.75
CA GLU A 698 24.30 12.53 46.17
C GLU A 698 25.21 12.03 45.04
N LEU A 699 24.79 12.14 43.77
CA LEU A 699 25.60 11.75 42.60
C LEU A 699 26.77 12.71 42.32
N TYR A 700 26.80 13.90 42.94
CA TYR A 700 27.85 14.91 42.79
C TYR A 700 28.64 15.21 44.07
N GLY A 701 28.36 14.51 45.17
CA GLY A 701 28.77 14.86 46.54
C GLY A 701 29.91 14.06 47.19
N ASP A 702 31.06 13.88 46.54
CA ASP A 702 32.39 13.72 47.22
C ASP A 702 33.51 13.73 46.15
N PHE A 703 34.32 14.80 46.08
CA PHE A 703 35.37 14.97 45.07
C PHE A 703 36.76 14.87 45.72
N GLU A 704 37.45 13.73 45.50
CA GLU A 704 38.78 13.44 46.03
C GLU A 704 39.87 13.94 45.05
N ASP A 705 40.63 14.97 45.42
CA ASP A 705 41.59 15.60 44.51
C ASP A 705 42.91 14.81 44.46
N MET A 706 43.02 13.94 43.46
CA MET A 706 43.99 12.84 43.38
C MET A 706 45.47 13.26 43.20
N GLU A 707 45.80 14.55 43.18
CA GLU A 707 47.19 15.06 43.20
C GLU A 707 47.59 15.68 44.57
N THR A 708 46.66 15.76 45.54
CA THR A 708 46.91 16.21 46.92
C THR A 708 46.38 15.25 48.01
N GLY A 709 45.24 14.59 47.78
CA GLY A 709 44.70 13.56 48.68
C GLY A 709 43.86 14.07 49.85
N GLU A 710 43.36 15.31 49.80
CA GLU A 710 42.40 15.83 50.79
C GLU A 710 40.95 15.67 50.30
N VAL A 711 40.09 15.08 51.12
CA VAL A 711 38.66 14.86 50.81
C VAL A 711 37.82 15.99 51.41
N HIS A 712 37.27 16.86 50.56
CA HIS A 712 36.48 18.01 50.98
C HIS A 712 35.02 17.67 51.32
N LYS A 713 34.78 17.14 52.53
CA LYS A 713 33.43 16.90 53.05
C LYS A 713 32.78 18.18 53.56
N SER A 714 31.58 18.49 53.06
CA SER A 714 30.80 19.67 53.48
C SER A 714 29.90 19.34 54.69
N GLN A 715 30.46 19.45 55.91
CA GLN A 715 29.67 19.29 57.13
C GLN A 715 28.99 20.59 57.60
N THR A 716 27.70 20.47 57.87
CA THR A 716 26.95 21.27 58.86
C THR A 716 26.28 20.28 59.82
N ALA A 717 26.11 20.55 61.12
CA ALA A 717 26.39 21.77 61.89
C ALA A 717 27.38 21.51 63.05
N GLY A 718 27.58 22.47 63.96
CA GLY A 718 28.65 22.42 64.98
C GLY A 718 28.21 22.22 66.45
N GLN A 719 29.22 22.23 67.33
CA GLN A 719 29.21 22.01 68.79
C GLN A 719 29.17 20.51 69.20
N GLN A 720 30.30 19.92 69.66
CA GLN A 720 30.95 19.98 71.00
C GLN A 720 30.32 18.98 72.01
N GLU A 721 31.04 18.20 72.83
CA GLU A 721 32.48 17.81 72.90
C GLU A 721 32.66 16.60 73.89
N GLU A 722 33.83 15.94 73.88
CA GLU A 722 34.44 15.07 74.94
C GLU A 722 33.91 13.63 75.30
N GLU A 723 34.73 12.62 74.91
CA GLU A 723 35.38 11.52 75.70
C GLU A 723 34.65 10.33 76.42
N GLU A 724 34.82 9.13 75.83
CA GLU A 724 35.39 7.83 76.33
C GLU A 724 34.81 6.92 77.47
N GLU A 725 35.17 5.62 77.32
CA GLU A 725 35.17 4.45 78.24
C GLU A 725 33.88 3.70 78.69
N ASN A 726 33.65 2.57 78.00
CA ASN A 726 33.48 1.19 78.55
C ASN A 726 32.43 0.89 79.65
N GLY A 727 31.41 0.09 79.29
CA GLY A 727 30.55 -0.63 80.24
C GLY A 727 29.50 -1.57 79.59
N GLU A 728 29.71 -2.88 79.69
CA GLU A 728 28.70 -3.93 79.46
C GLU A 728 27.58 -3.84 80.53
N SER A 729 26.31 -4.26 80.34
CA SER A 729 25.56 -4.76 79.17
C SER A 729 24.08 -4.93 79.59
N ASP A 730 23.12 -4.86 78.66
CA ASP A 730 22.20 -5.99 78.46
C ASP A 730 21.55 -5.93 77.06
N GLU A 731 21.26 -7.10 76.48
CA GLU A 731 20.68 -7.24 75.14
C GLU A 731 19.28 -7.88 75.22
N GLY A 732 18.38 -7.51 74.30
CA GLY A 732 17.03 -8.09 74.27
C GLY A 732 16.27 -7.78 72.97
N GLU A 733 15.77 -6.55 72.83
CA GLU A 733 14.66 -6.25 71.91
C GLU A 733 15.07 -5.56 70.60
N GLU A 734 16.29 -5.00 70.49
CA GLU A 734 16.73 -4.30 69.27
C GLU A 734 17.00 -5.23 68.05
N ILE A 735 16.92 -6.55 68.19
CA ILE A 735 17.35 -7.50 67.14
C ILE A 735 16.25 -7.80 66.12
N GLN A 736 14.97 -7.91 66.51
CA GLN A 736 13.89 -8.20 65.55
C GLN A 736 13.65 -7.03 64.58
N VAL A 737 13.47 -5.82 65.11
CA VAL A 737 13.28 -4.61 64.28
C VAL A 737 14.46 -4.41 63.31
N ARG A 738 15.71 -4.62 63.77
CA ARG A 738 16.90 -4.52 62.91
C ARG A 738 17.00 -5.60 61.83
N MET A 739 16.48 -6.82 62.06
CA MET A 739 16.44 -7.86 61.03
C MET A 739 15.48 -7.46 59.90
N GLU A 740 14.28 -7.00 60.23
CA GLU A 740 13.28 -6.58 59.25
C GLU A 740 13.70 -5.30 58.52
N ASP A 741 14.25 -4.30 59.23
CA ASP A 741 14.86 -3.12 58.60
C ASP A 741 16.02 -3.50 57.66
N GLU A 742 16.85 -4.48 58.04
CA GLU A 742 17.91 -4.98 57.17
C GLU A 742 17.36 -5.71 55.93
N GLU A 743 16.28 -6.48 56.04
CA GLU A 743 15.66 -7.15 54.89
C GLU A 743 14.93 -6.15 53.98
N VAL A 744 14.20 -5.18 54.53
CA VAL A 744 13.62 -4.06 53.80
C VAL A 744 14.70 -3.23 53.11
N GLN A 745 15.85 -2.97 53.76
CA GLN A 745 16.99 -2.30 53.12
C GLN A 745 17.72 -3.18 52.09
N LYS A 746 17.82 -4.51 52.29
CA LYS A 746 18.36 -5.45 51.30
C LYS A 746 17.46 -5.50 50.06
N ASN A 747 16.14 -5.51 50.24
CA ASN A 747 15.15 -5.48 49.16
C ASN A 747 15.18 -4.13 48.43
N LYS A 748 15.14 -3.00 49.15
CA LYS A 748 15.31 -1.66 48.54
C LYS A 748 16.67 -1.50 47.84
N ARG A 749 17.75 -2.16 48.28
CA ARG A 749 19.06 -2.22 47.59
C ARG A 749 19.05 -3.16 46.37
N LEU A 750 18.41 -4.32 46.45
CA LEU A 750 18.23 -5.26 45.34
C LEU A 750 17.40 -4.64 44.23
N GLU A 751 16.32 -3.94 44.58
CA GLU A 751 15.47 -3.26 43.61
C GLU A 751 16.17 -2.04 43.00
N LYS A 752 16.91 -1.24 43.79
CA LYS A 752 17.80 -0.20 43.23
C LYS A 752 18.82 -0.80 42.24
N LYS A 753 19.45 -1.93 42.56
CA LYS A 753 20.35 -2.66 41.64
C LYS A 753 19.63 -3.18 40.39
N ARG A 754 18.39 -3.68 40.54
CA ARG A 754 17.54 -4.16 39.44
C ARG A 754 17.16 -3.02 38.50
N ARG A 755 16.57 -1.94 39.03
CA ARG A 755 16.19 -0.72 38.26
C ARG A 755 17.42 -0.09 37.58
N LEU A 756 18.59 -0.07 38.24
CA LEU A 756 19.85 0.39 37.62
C LEU A 756 20.31 -0.52 36.48
N LYS A 757 20.21 -1.85 36.65
CA LYS A 757 20.53 -2.83 35.60
C LYS A 757 19.55 -2.76 34.43
N GLU A 758 18.26 -2.54 34.69
CA GLU A 758 17.23 -2.35 33.66
C GLU A 758 17.48 -1.06 32.85
N ARG A 759 17.83 0.06 33.51
CA ARG A 759 18.29 1.29 32.83
C ARG A 759 19.58 1.06 32.02
N PHE A 760 20.57 0.39 32.59
CA PHE A 760 21.86 0.12 31.92
C PHE A 760 21.71 -0.78 30.69
N ASN A 761 20.88 -1.83 30.78
CA ASN A 761 20.57 -2.68 29.63
C ASN A 761 19.85 -1.89 28.53
N ALA A 762 18.86 -1.06 28.90
CA ALA A 762 18.12 -0.22 27.96
C ALA A 762 19.00 0.81 27.21
N GLU A 763 20.14 1.24 27.78
CA GLU A 763 21.09 2.13 27.12
C GLU A 763 22.13 1.39 26.24
N TYR A 764 22.29 0.07 26.40
CA TYR A 764 23.34 -0.71 25.73
C TYR A 764 22.87 -1.79 24.73
N ASP A 765 21.62 -2.28 24.82
CA ASP A 765 21.10 -3.30 23.88
C ASP A 765 20.82 -2.75 22.46
N ASP A 766 20.75 -1.43 22.28
CA ASP A 766 20.59 -0.75 20.97
C ASP A 766 21.74 -1.01 19.96
N GLY A 767 22.82 -1.68 20.37
CA GLY A 767 24.08 -1.77 19.63
C GLY A 767 24.08 -2.52 18.28
N ASP A 768 23.06 -3.34 17.97
CA ASP A 768 23.01 -4.16 16.72
C ASP A 768 21.73 -3.93 15.87
N ALA A 769 20.89 -2.98 16.28
CA ALA A 769 19.72 -2.52 15.52
C ALA A 769 20.14 -1.79 14.22
N THR A 770 19.22 -1.64 13.26
CA THR A 770 19.50 -0.88 12.03
C THR A 770 18.35 0.04 11.70
N TYR A 771 18.63 1.26 11.25
CA TYR A 771 17.66 2.30 10.86
C TYR A 771 16.45 1.86 9.99
N PHE A 772 16.53 0.71 9.32
CA PHE A 772 15.37 0.12 8.63
C PHE A 772 14.41 -0.64 9.59
N ASP A 773 14.99 -1.33 10.58
CA ASP A 773 14.31 -2.07 11.63
C ASP A 773 13.77 -1.10 12.71
N ASP A 774 14.54 -0.07 13.10
CA ASP A 774 14.12 0.99 14.04
C ASP A 774 12.81 1.67 13.56
N LEU A 775 12.81 2.20 12.32
CA LEU A 775 11.63 2.79 11.68
C LEU A 775 10.45 1.81 11.56
N LYS A 776 10.73 0.51 11.41
CA LYS A 776 9.69 -0.52 11.34
C LYS A 776 9.08 -0.77 12.72
N GLU A 777 9.87 -0.69 13.79
CA GLU A 777 9.39 -0.80 15.16
C GLU A 777 8.59 0.43 15.60
N GLU A 778 9.03 1.65 15.31
CA GLU A 778 8.22 2.86 15.50
C GLU A 778 6.83 2.71 14.87
N MET A 779 6.80 2.23 13.62
CA MET A 779 5.56 2.00 12.86
C MET A 779 4.71 0.83 13.37
N GLN A 780 5.31 -0.14 14.08
CA GLN A 780 4.58 -1.23 14.75
C GLN A 780 4.03 -0.77 16.10
N LYS A 781 4.86 -0.13 16.93
CA LYS A 781 4.47 0.45 18.22
C LYS A 781 3.28 1.40 18.05
N GLN A 782 3.27 2.25 17.01
CA GLN A 782 2.11 3.09 16.67
C GLN A 782 0.87 2.26 16.26
N ALA A 783 1.02 1.18 15.51
CA ALA A 783 -0.11 0.33 15.10
C ALA A 783 -0.68 -0.49 16.26
N GLU A 784 0.15 -0.83 17.24
CA GLU A 784 -0.20 -1.54 18.47
C GLU A 784 -0.87 -0.60 19.48
N LEU A 785 -0.38 0.64 19.65
CA LEU A 785 -1.06 1.71 20.40
C LEU A 785 -2.45 2.02 19.84
N ASN A 786 -2.52 2.31 18.53
CA ASN A 786 -3.78 2.52 17.81
C ASN A 786 -4.75 1.33 17.92
N ARG A 787 -4.25 0.13 18.24
CA ARG A 787 -5.09 -1.06 18.41
C ARG A 787 -5.69 -1.09 19.81
N ALA A 788 -4.85 -0.95 20.83
CA ALA A 788 -5.24 -0.95 22.24
C ALA A 788 -6.30 0.13 22.53
N GLU A 789 -6.12 1.34 21.98
CA GLU A 789 -7.07 2.47 22.09
C GLU A 789 -8.52 2.15 21.65
N PHE A 790 -8.74 1.09 20.87
CA PHE A 790 -10.08 0.72 20.37
C PHE A 790 -10.50 -0.73 20.69
N GLU A 791 -9.76 -1.49 21.52
CA GLU A 791 -10.13 -2.89 21.83
C GLU A 791 -11.27 -3.04 22.84
N GLU A 792 -11.53 -2.02 23.67
CA GLU A 792 -12.60 -2.02 24.69
C GLU A 792 -13.91 -1.35 24.21
N MET A 793 -13.95 -0.78 23.00
CA MET A 793 -15.11 -0.04 22.48
C MET A 793 -16.00 -0.86 21.54
N ASP A 794 -17.31 -0.80 21.77
CA ASP A 794 -18.34 -1.38 20.91
C ASP A 794 -18.21 -0.95 19.45
N ASP A 795 -18.39 -1.90 18.53
CA ASP A 795 -18.20 -1.70 17.09
C ASP A 795 -19.00 -0.51 16.51
N GLU A 796 -20.20 -0.23 17.02
CA GLU A 796 -20.99 0.94 16.58
C GLU A 796 -20.34 2.27 16.97
N THR A 797 -19.89 2.41 18.22
CA THR A 797 -19.18 3.61 18.70
C THR A 797 -17.85 3.76 17.98
N ARG A 798 -17.13 2.64 17.81
CA ARG A 798 -15.84 2.56 17.17
C ARG A 798 -15.88 2.98 15.70
N VAL A 799 -16.92 2.56 14.97
CA VAL A 799 -17.17 2.98 13.57
C VAL A 799 -17.45 4.49 13.45
N GLN A 800 -18.01 5.15 14.46
CA GLN A 800 -18.18 6.61 14.44
C GLN A 800 -16.83 7.35 14.52
N TYR A 801 -15.87 6.85 15.29
CA TYR A 801 -14.53 7.43 15.42
C TYR A 801 -13.61 7.09 14.23
N GLU A 802 -13.32 5.80 14.00
CA GLU A 802 -12.33 5.37 13.00
C GLU A 802 -12.92 5.34 11.56
N GLY A 803 -14.23 5.11 11.45
CA GLY A 803 -14.91 4.72 10.20
C GLY A 803 -15.07 3.21 10.08
N PHE A 804 -15.71 2.74 9.00
CA PHE A 804 -15.81 1.31 8.73
C PHE A 804 -14.42 0.72 8.48
N ARG A 805 -14.07 -0.37 9.19
CA ARG A 805 -12.78 -1.05 9.04
C ARG A 805 -12.72 -1.83 7.72
N PRO A 806 -11.55 -1.92 7.05
CA PRO A 806 -11.33 -2.98 6.08
C PRO A 806 -11.61 -4.36 6.73
N GLY A 807 -12.03 -5.34 5.94
CA GLY A 807 -12.48 -6.64 6.45
C GLY A 807 -13.99 -6.75 6.62
N MET A 808 -14.66 -5.70 7.09
CA MET A 808 -16.12 -5.70 7.31
C MET A 808 -16.90 -5.85 5.98
N TYR A 809 -18.00 -6.59 6.02
CA TYR A 809 -18.98 -6.64 4.94
C TYR A 809 -19.94 -5.44 5.08
N VAL A 810 -20.07 -4.61 4.04
CA VAL A 810 -20.83 -3.36 4.11
C VAL A 810 -21.87 -3.26 2.99
N ARG A 811 -23.01 -2.64 3.33
CA ARG A 811 -24.10 -2.21 2.46
C ARG A 811 -23.99 -0.70 2.30
N VAL A 812 -23.55 -0.23 1.14
CA VAL A 812 -23.41 1.20 0.81
C VAL A 812 -24.64 1.62 0.00
N GLU A 813 -25.36 2.64 0.48
CA GLU A 813 -26.45 3.25 -0.28
C GLU A 813 -25.96 4.47 -1.07
N ILE A 814 -26.42 4.58 -2.31
CA ILE A 814 -26.14 5.72 -3.19
C ILE A 814 -27.44 6.23 -3.81
N LEU A 815 -27.70 7.52 -3.61
CA LEU A 815 -28.81 8.25 -4.21
C LEU A 815 -28.44 8.77 -5.60
N SER A 816 -29.45 8.91 -6.46
CA SER A 816 -29.34 9.55 -7.78
C SER A 816 -28.32 8.92 -8.74
N LEU A 817 -28.26 7.58 -8.80
CA LEU A 817 -27.52 6.89 -9.86
C LEU A 817 -28.29 6.95 -11.20
N PRO A 818 -27.63 7.22 -12.34
CA PRO A 818 -28.30 7.25 -13.64
C PRO A 818 -29.05 5.94 -13.95
N CYS A 819 -30.30 6.04 -14.41
CA CYS A 819 -31.13 4.88 -14.75
C CYS A 819 -30.45 3.91 -15.75
N GLU A 820 -29.59 4.46 -16.62
CA GLU A 820 -28.77 3.75 -17.60
C GLU A 820 -27.85 2.69 -16.96
N PHE A 821 -27.39 2.91 -15.71
CA PHE A 821 -26.51 1.97 -15.00
C PHE A 821 -27.25 0.70 -14.57
N VAL A 822 -28.45 0.84 -13.99
CA VAL A 822 -29.28 -0.29 -13.53
C VAL A 822 -29.90 -1.02 -14.73
N ALA A 823 -30.37 -0.26 -15.74
CA ALA A 823 -30.94 -0.82 -16.96
C ALA A 823 -29.91 -1.65 -17.75
N ASN A 824 -28.70 -1.10 -17.95
CA ASN A 824 -27.62 -1.76 -18.69
C ASN A 824 -26.66 -2.56 -17.79
N PHE A 825 -27.07 -2.94 -16.58
CA PHE A 825 -26.23 -3.76 -15.69
C PHE A 825 -25.86 -5.11 -16.35
N ASP A 826 -24.66 -5.61 -16.05
CA ASP A 826 -24.08 -6.82 -16.65
C ASP A 826 -23.13 -7.45 -15.61
N PRO A 827 -23.46 -8.62 -15.04
CA PRO A 827 -22.63 -9.30 -14.06
C PRO A 827 -21.21 -9.64 -14.51
N HIS A 828 -20.90 -9.64 -15.81
CA HIS A 828 -19.52 -9.85 -16.27
C HIS A 828 -18.62 -8.62 -16.08
N TYR A 829 -19.17 -7.41 -15.87
CA TYR A 829 -18.36 -6.20 -15.63
C TYR A 829 -18.31 -5.89 -14.13
N PRO A 830 -17.14 -6.05 -13.46
CA PRO A 830 -17.02 -5.86 -12.02
C PRO A 830 -17.21 -4.39 -11.64
N ILE A 831 -18.05 -4.13 -10.64
CA ILE A 831 -18.27 -2.80 -10.06
C ILE A 831 -17.30 -2.60 -8.90
N ILE A 832 -16.60 -1.47 -8.91
CA ILE A 832 -15.67 -1.04 -7.87
C ILE A 832 -16.12 0.33 -7.37
N LEU A 833 -16.17 0.49 -6.05
CA LEU A 833 -16.37 1.76 -5.37
C LEU A 833 -15.00 2.23 -4.86
N GLY A 834 -14.47 3.32 -5.42
CA GLY A 834 -13.20 3.91 -4.99
C GLY A 834 -13.42 5.18 -4.17
N GLY A 835 -12.99 5.20 -2.92
CA GLY A 835 -13.06 6.38 -2.06
C GLY A 835 -12.13 7.50 -2.52
N LEU A 836 -12.68 8.70 -2.66
CA LEU A 836 -11.96 9.90 -3.05
C LEU A 836 -11.44 10.63 -1.81
N GLY A 837 -10.18 11.07 -1.84
CA GLY A 837 -9.66 11.96 -0.81
C GLY A 837 -10.29 13.36 -0.88
N SER A 838 -10.36 14.09 0.24
CA SER A 838 -11.01 15.42 0.31
C SER A 838 -10.41 16.46 -0.67
N SER A 839 -9.16 16.28 -1.07
CA SER A 839 -8.50 17.09 -2.11
C SER A 839 -8.89 16.69 -3.54
N GLU A 840 -9.30 15.43 -3.76
CA GLU A 840 -9.54 14.84 -5.08
C GLU A 840 -10.92 15.15 -5.66
N GLY A 841 -11.87 15.62 -4.86
CA GLY A 841 -13.12 16.21 -5.37
C GLY A 841 -12.89 17.46 -6.24
N ASN A 842 -11.75 18.13 -6.06
CA ASN A 842 -11.43 19.38 -6.76
C ASN A 842 -10.78 19.16 -8.13
N ILE A 843 -11.13 20.02 -9.11
CA ILE A 843 -10.53 20.06 -10.44
C ILE A 843 -9.52 21.21 -10.53
N GLY A 844 -8.33 20.96 -11.07
CA GLY A 844 -7.24 21.93 -11.17
C GLY A 844 -6.29 21.70 -12.35
N TYR A 845 -5.12 22.35 -12.32
CA TYR A 845 -4.05 22.10 -13.28
C TYR A 845 -3.05 21.09 -12.72
N LEU A 846 -2.92 19.95 -13.38
CA LEU A 846 -1.92 18.93 -13.03
C LEU A 846 -0.64 19.15 -13.82
N GLN A 847 0.51 19.15 -13.15
CA GLN A 847 1.82 19.01 -13.78
C GLN A 847 2.26 17.54 -13.77
N LEU A 848 2.44 16.95 -14.94
CA LEU A 848 2.71 15.53 -15.14
C LEU A 848 4.07 15.29 -15.81
N ARG A 849 4.78 14.23 -15.42
CA ARG A 849 6.00 13.75 -16.08
C ARG A 849 5.69 12.61 -17.05
N LEU A 850 5.32 12.95 -18.29
CA LEU A 850 4.86 12.01 -19.32
C LEU A 850 6.00 11.50 -20.21
N LYS A 851 5.89 10.24 -20.68
CA LYS A 851 6.74 9.65 -21.70
C LYS A 851 5.93 8.77 -22.65
N LYS A 852 6.16 8.88 -23.96
CA LYS A 852 5.56 7.98 -24.96
C LYS A 852 5.95 6.53 -24.65
N HIS A 853 5.00 5.60 -24.69
CA HIS A 853 5.30 4.20 -24.43
C HIS A 853 6.27 3.61 -25.48
N ARG A 854 7.07 2.61 -25.09
CA ARG A 854 8.10 2.00 -25.95
C ARG A 854 7.51 1.36 -27.21
N TRP A 855 6.41 0.61 -27.05
CA TRP A 855 5.74 -0.16 -28.11
C TRP A 855 4.62 0.61 -28.82
N TYR A 856 4.37 1.87 -28.46
CA TYR A 856 3.39 2.71 -29.15
C TYR A 856 4.05 3.42 -30.34
N ASP A 857 3.65 3.11 -31.57
CA ASP A 857 4.33 3.61 -32.78
C ASP A 857 4.31 5.14 -32.91
N ARG A 858 3.12 5.74 -32.73
CA ARG A 858 2.83 7.13 -33.10
C ARG A 858 3.37 8.13 -32.06
N ILE A 859 3.89 9.27 -32.52
CA ILE A 859 4.32 10.34 -31.61
C ILE A 859 3.10 11.18 -31.22
N LEU A 860 2.95 11.47 -29.93
CA LEU A 860 1.83 12.24 -29.40
C LEU A 860 2.04 13.74 -29.67
N LYS A 861 0.95 14.43 -30.03
CA LYS A 861 0.94 15.83 -30.48
C LYS A 861 0.25 16.72 -29.44
N THR A 862 0.76 17.93 -29.21
CA THR A 862 0.06 18.88 -28.33
C THR A 862 -1.29 19.29 -28.91
N ARG A 863 -2.27 19.47 -28.01
CA ARG A 863 -3.68 19.72 -28.35
C ARG A 863 -4.37 18.63 -29.19
N ASP A 864 -3.91 17.38 -29.13
CA ASP A 864 -4.75 16.23 -29.43
C ASP A 864 -5.26 15.64 -28.10
N PRO A 865 -6.52 15.19 -28.01
CA PRO A 865 -7.08 14.64 -26.78
C PRO A 865 -6.46 13.27 -26.46
N LEU A 866 -6.31 12.98 -25.17
CA LEU A 866 -5.95 11.66 -24.64
C LEU A 866 -6.82 11.31 -23.44
N ILE A 867 -7.03 10.02 -23.24
CA ILE A 867 -7.74 9.45 -22.09
C ILE A 867 -6.71 9.09 -21.03
N PHE A 868 -6.84 9.65 -19.83
CA PHE A 868 -5.97 9.38 -18.69
C PHE A 868 -6.70 8.44 -17.71
N SER A 869 -5.97 7.46 -17.17
CA SER A 869 -6.32 6.76 -15.92
C SER A 869 -5.45 7.37 -14.82
N LEU A 870 -6.08 8.07 -13.88
CA LEU A 870 -5.45 8.83 -12.79
C LEU A 870 -6.24 8.55 -11.50
N GLY A 871 -5.59 7.87 -10.54
CA GLY A 871 -6.28 7.28 -9.39
C GLY A 871 -7.41 6.36 -9.85
N TRP A 872 -8.57 6.45 -9.19
CA TRP A 872 -9.78 5.74 -9.62
C TRP A 872 -10.29 6.21 -10.99
N ARG A 873 -10.23 7.52 -11.26
CA ARG A 873 -10.94 8.14 -12.38
C ARG A 873 -10.31 7.85 -13.76
N ARG A 874 -11.19 7.70 -14.75
CA ARG A 874 -10.84 7.67 -16.18
C ARG A 874 -11.48 8.86 -16.89
N PHE A 875 -10.69 9.70 -17.57
CA PHE A 875 -11.22 10.89 -18.24
C PHE A 875 -10.39 11.32 -19.44
N GLN A 876 -11.03 11.94 -20.41
CA GLN A 876 -10.41 12.55 -21.57
C GLN A 876 -10.11 14.04 -21.35
N THR A 877 -8.90 14.47 -21.66
CA THR A 877 -8.43 15.86 -21.55
C THR A 877 -7.40 16.19 -22.65
N ILE A 878 -6.98 17.46 -22.75
CA ILE A 878 -6.15 17.99 -23.84
C ILE A 878 -4.75 18.44 -23.33
N PRO A 879 -3.73 17.56 -23.36
CA PRO A 879 -2.40 17.88 -22.82
C PRO A 879 -1.59 18.89 -23.62
N LEU A 880 -0.87 19.75 -22.88
CA LEU A 880 0.20 20.61 -23.38
C LEU A 880 1.57 20.11 -22.90
N TYR A 881 2.24 19.35 -23.78
CA TYR A 881 3.63 18.92 -23.58
C TYR A 881 4.60 20.11 -23.61
N HIS A 882 5.51 20.14 -22.64
CA HIS A 882 6.55 21.15 -22.51
C HIS A 882 7.87 20.50 -22.06
N ILE A 883 8.99 21.23 -22.21
CA ILE A 883 10.26 20.92 -21.55
C ILE A 883 10.71 22.17 -20.83
N GLU A 884 11.20 22.01 -19.62
CA GLU A 884 11.88 23.06 -18.88
C GLU A 884 13.20 23.43 -19.59
N ASP A 885 13.33 24.68 -20.05
CA ASP A 885 14.63 25.24 -20.44
C ASP A 885 15.40 25.64 -19.16
N HIS A 886 16.75 25.66 -19.19
CA HIS A 886 17.68 25.98 -18.07
C HIS A 886 17.46 27.31 -17.31
N ASN A 887 16.41 28.06 -17.63
CA ASN A 887 15.98 29.30 -17.00
C ASN A 887 14.69 29.11 -16.17
N GLY A 888 14.32 27.87 -15.79
CA GLY A 888 13.07 27.57 -15.07
C GLY A 888 11.82 27.86 -15.90
N ARG A 889 11.84 27.56 -17.22
CA ARG A 889 10.74 27.94 -18.15
C ARG A 889 10.16 26.74 -18.88
N HIS A 890 8.88 26.48 -18.63
CA HIS A 890 8.08 25.45 -19.29
C HIS A 890 7.84 25.79 -20.78
N ARG A 891 8.80 25.44 -21.65
CA ARG A 891 8.71 25.71 -23.09
C ARG A 891 7.84 24.67 -23.79
N LEU A 892 6.72 25.12 -24.35
CA LEU A 892 5.79 24.31 -25.13
C LEU A 892 6.49 23.55 -26.28
N LEU A 893 6.22 22.25 -26.38
CA LEU A 893 6.56 21.39 -27.51
C LEU A 893 5.38 21.29 -28.51
N LYS A 894 5.67 20.84 -29.73
CA LYS A 894 4.62 20.44 -30.70
C LYS A 894 4.23 18.96 -30.55
N TYR A 895 5.16 18.14 -30.08
CA TYR A 895 5.07 16.69 -29.97
C TYR A 895 5.89 16.21 -28.78
N THR A 896 5.56 15.05 -28.22
CA THR A 896 6.43 14.34 -27.25
C THR A 896 7.75 13.94 -27.91
N PRO A 897 8.90 13.98 -27.20
CA PRO A 897 10.11 13.31 -27.66
C PRO A 897 9.90 11.77 -27.70
N GLN A 898 10.59 11.05 -28.58
CA GLN A 898 10.33 9.62 -28.82
C GLN A 898 10.68 8.69 -27.65
N HIS A 899 11.73 9.00 -26.88
CA HIS A 899 12.30 8.12 -25.84
C HIS A 899 12.63 8.83 -24.52
N MET A 900 12.40 10.15 -24.45
CA MET A 900 12.68 11.00 -23.28
C MET A 900 11.37 11.31 -22.54
N HIS A 901 11.45 11.67 -21.26
CA HIS A 901 10.32 12.25 -20.53
C HIS A 901 10.16 13.73 -20.91
N CYS A 902 8.93 14.23 -20.92
CA CYS A 902 8.61 15.65 -21.00
C CYS A 902 7.58 16.02 -19.93
N GLY A 903 7.56 17.29 -19.52
CA GLY A 903 6.44 17.80 -18.77
C GLY A 903 5.19 17.80 -19.64
N ALA A 904 4.04 17.58 -19.03
CA ALA A 904 2.73 17.72 -19.65
C ALA A 904 1.80 18.38 -18.64
N SER A 905 1.07 19.41 -19.06
CA SER A 905 0.04 20.00 -18.21
C SER A 905 -1.34 19.73 -18.79
N ILE A 906 -2.28 19.37 -17.93
CA ILE A 906 -3.69 19.10 -18.24
C ILE A 906 -4.59 19.86 -17.27
N TRP A 907 -5.87 19.94 -17.62
CA TRP A 907 -6.95 20.29 -16.70
C TRP A 907 -7.66 18.99 -16.29
N GLY A 908 -7.88 18.77 -14.99
CA GLY A 908 -8.46 17.52 -14.48
C GLY A 908 -8.51 17.46 -12.94
N PRO A 909 -9.11 16.40 -12.38
CA PRO A 909 -9.19 16.15 -10.94
C PRO A 909 -7.80 16.14 -10.30
N ILE A 910 -7.69 16.75 -9.13
CA ILE A 910 -6.49 16.74 -8.29
C ILE A 910 -6.29 15.31 -7.75
N THR A 911 -5.03 14.85 -7.70
CA THR A 911 -4.64 13.50 -7.23
C THR A 911 -3.26 13.58 -6.57
N PRO A 912 -2.95 12.84 -5.48
CA PRO A 912 -1.68 12.92 -4.77
C PRO A 912 -0.42 12.88 -5.66
N GLN A 913 0.62 13.63 -5.28
CA GLN A 913 1.90 13.70 -5.99
C GLN A 913 2.57 12.32 -6.08
N GLY A 914 3.35 12.07 -7.13
CA GLY A 914 4.01 10.78 -7.36
C GLY A 914 3.09 9.68 -7.92
N SER A 915 1.76 9.82 -7.84
CA SER A 915 0.78 8.89 -8.41
C SER A 915 1.07 8.55 -9.87
N GLY A 916 1.10 7.26 -10.19
CA GLY A 916 1.31 6.75 -11.55
C GLY A 916 0.06 6.85 -12.42
N PHE A 917 0.24 7.23 -13.69
CA PHE A 917 -0.86 7.36 -14.65
C PHE A 917 -0.58 6.71 -16.00
N LEU A 918 -1.66 6.21 -16.59
CA LEU A 918 -1.72 5.65 -17.92
C LEU A 918 -2.38 6.65 -18.87
N ALA A 919 -1.90 6.76 -20.11
CA ALA A 919 -2.56 7.54 -21.15
C ALA A 919 -2.85 6.68 -22.40
N LEU A 920 -4.12 6.62 -22.80
CA LEU A 920 -4.62 5.97 -24.02
C LEU A 920 -4.99 7.01 -25.08
N GLN A 921 -4.90 6.66 -26.36
CA GLN A 921 -5.44 7.51 -27.44
C GLN A 921 -6.92 7.21 -27.75
N SER A 922 -7.36 5.96 -27.55
CA SER A 922 -8.72 5.50 -27.88
C SER A 922 -8.96 4.15 -27.20
N VAL A 923 -10.08 4.04 -26.50
CA VAL A 923 -10.59 2.80 -25.90
C VAL A 923 -11.22 1.92 -26.99
N ALA A 924 -12.29 2.41 -27.63
CA ALA A 924 -13.11 1.68 -28.60
C ALA A 924 -12.39 0.81 -29.63
N GLY A 925 -12.71 -0.48 -29.66
CA GLY A 925 -12.36 -1.44 -30.71
C GLY A 925 -10.99 -2.11 -30.57
N THR A 926 -10.97 -3.43 -30.76
CA THR A 926 -9.79 -4.31 -30.77
C THR A 926 -8.87 -3.95 -31.95
N LYS A 927 -7.76 -3.27 -31.66
CA LYS A 927 -6.77 -2.85 -32.66
C LYS A 927 -5.58 -3.79 -32.61
N ALA A 928 -5.06 -4.17 -33.78
CA ALA A 928 -3.82 -4.94 -33.91
C ALA A 928 -2.54 -4.18 -33.46
N HIS A 929 -2.68 -2.95 -32.96
CA HIS A 929 -1.59 -2.12 -32.43
C HIS A 929 -1.82 -1.85 -30.95
N PHE A 930 -0.73 -1.84 -30.19
CA PHE A 930 -0.67 -1.54 -28.76
C PHE A 930 -1.45 -0.24 -28.42
N ARG A 931 -2.47 -0.35 -27.55
CA ARG A 931 -3.44 0.70 -27.22
C ARG A 931 -2.87 1.79 -26.29
N ILE A 932 -1.94 1.42 -25.39
CA ILE A 932 -1.35 2.32 -24.39
C ILE A 932 -0.35 3.27 -25.06
N ALA A 933 -0.64 4.57 -25.01
CA ALA A 933 0.06 5.59 -25.76
C ALA A 933 1.22 6.22 -24.98
N ALA A 934 1.03 6.47 -23.69
CA ALA A 934 2.03 7.04 -22.80
C ALA A 934 1.86 6.54 -21.36
N THR A 935 2.93 6.68 -20.58
CA THR A 935 2.93 6.46 -19.13
C THR A 935 3.63 7.63 -18.43
N GLY A 936 3.35 7.84 -17.15
CA GLY A 936 4.00 8.89 -16.38
C GLY A 936 3.63 8.87 -14.90
N VAL A 937 4.05 9.93 -14.21
CA VAL A 937 3.68 10.21 -12.81
C VAL A 937 3.24 11.66 -12.65
N VAL A 938 2.37 11.94 -11.68
CA VAL A 938 2.06 13.29 -11.21
C VAL A 938 3.31 13.90 -10.56
N LEU A 939 3.61 15.16 -10.87
CA LEU A 939 4.63 15.95 -10.18
C LEU A 939 3.95 16.89 -9.19
N ASP A 940 3.20 17.88 -9.68
CA ASP A 940 2.74 19.02 -8.89
C ASP A 940 1.26 19.35 -9.13
N LEU A 941 0.67 20.01 -8.12
CA LEU A 941 -0.75 20.33 -8.01
C LEU A 941 -0.93 21.85 -7.97
N ASP A 942 -1.12 22.47 -9.13
CA ASP A 942 -1.04 23.92 -9.30
C ASP A 942 -2.41 24.58 -9.53
N LYS A 943 -2.60 25.75 -8.92
CA LYS A 943 -3.72 26.65 -9.26
C LYS A 943 -3.51 27.35 -10.62
N SER A 944 -2.28 27.43 -11.14
CA SER A 944 -1.99 27.94 -12.50
C SER A 944 -0.58 27.59 -12.99
N VAL A 945 -0.43 27.06 -14.21
CA VAL A 945 0.88 26.71 -14.81
C VAL A 945 1.22 27.60 -16.02
N THR A 946 2.36 28.30 -15.99
CA THR A 946 2.76 29.27 -17.04
C THR A 946 3.57 28.65 -18.19
N ILE A 947 2.89 27.94 -19.09
CA ILE A 947 3.54 27.40 -20.30
C ILE A 947 3.83 28.52 -21.33
N VAL A 948 5.07 28.58 -21.85
CA VAL A 948 5.48 29.55 -22.88
C VAL A 948 5.82 28.92 -24.22
N LYS A 949 5.22 29.45 -25.29
CA LYS A 949 5.54 29.12 -26.68
C LYS A 949 6.57 30.09 -27.24
N LYS A 950 7.65 29.55 -27.78
CA LYS A 950 8.72 30.35 -28.42
C LYS A 950 8.24 30.94 -29.74
N LEU A 951 8.23 32.27 -29.84
CA LEU A 951 7.87 33.01 -31.04
C LEU A 951 9.14 33.68 -31.60
N LYS A 952 9.26 33.72 -32.92
CA LYS A 952 10.34 34.44 -33.62
C LYS A 952 9.71 35.46 -34.54
N LEU A 953 9.96 36.75 -34.26
CA LEU A 953 9.74 37.79 -35.26
C LEU A 953 10.97 37.79 -36.19
N ILE A 954 10.74 37.88 -37.49
CA ILE A 954 11.76 37.71 -38.53
C ILE A 954 11.83 38.99 -39.36
N GLY A 955 13.03 39.50 -39.64
CA GLY A 955 13.24 40.69 -40.43
C GLY A 955 14.47 40.59 -41.33
N TYR A 956 14.49 41.42 -42.36
CA TYR A 956 15.52 41.39 -43.40
C TYR A 956 16.27 42.74 -43.45
N PRO A 957 17.61 42.75 -43.51
CA PRO A 957 18.36 43.97 -43.66
C PRO A 957 18.14 44.55 -45.07
N TYR A 958 17.95 45.86 -45.18
CA TYR A 958 17.80 46.55 -46.47
C TYR A 958 18.85 47.64 -46.73
N LYS A 959 19.49 48.17 -45.67
CA LYS A 959 20.70 48.99 -45.74
C LYS A 959 21.68 48.52 -44.66
N ILE A 960 22.95 48.31 -45.00
CA ILE A 960 23.98 47.76 -44.10
C ILE A 960 25.24 48.62 -44.18
N PHE A 961 25.69 49.11 -43.04
CA PHE A 961 26.92 49.91 -42.90
C PHE A 961 28.07 49.01 -42.41
N LYS A 962 28.87 49.45 -41.42
CA LYS A 962 29.80 48.58 -40.68
C LYS A 962 29.01 47.76 -39.64
N ASN A 963 28.79 48.33 -38.46
CA ASN A 963 28.10 47.67 -37.35
C ASN A 963 26.61 48.03 -37.24
N THR A 964 26.14 49.05 -37.96
CA THR A 964 24.71 49.40 -38.05
C THR A 964 24.06 48.81 -39.28
N SER A 965 22.78 48.42 -39.15
CA SER A 965 21.92 48.11 -40.30
C SER A 965 20.50 48.62 -40.06
N PHE A 966 19.78 48.85 -41.15
CA PHE A 966 18.35 49.14 -41.14
C PHE A 966 17.61 47.88 -41.60
N ILE A 967 16.61 47.47 -40.83
CA ILE A 967 15.88 46.20 -41.00
C ILE A 967 14.41 46.52 -41.29
N LYS A 968 13.79 45.72 -42.17
CA LYS A 968 12.37 45.82 -42.52
C LYS A 968 11.65 44.46 -42.38
N GLY A 969 10.33 44.50 -42.25
CA GLY A 969 9.46 43.31 -42.28
C GLY A 969 9.39 42.48 -40.99
N MET A 970 9.96 42.96 -39.88
CA MET A 970 9.79 42.33 -38.56
C MET A 970 8.58 42.88 -37.78
N PHE A 971 8.21 44.12 -38.08
CA PHE A 971 7.13 44.90 -37.50
C PHE A 971 6.42 45.65 -38.62
N ASN A 972 5.16 46.03 -38.39
CA ASN A 972 4.35 46.79 -39.33
C ASN A 972 4.33 48.29 -38.99
N THR A 973 4.26 48.62 -37.69
CA THR A 973 4.12 50.01 -37.21
C THR A 973 5.35 50.52 -36.46
N VAL A 974 5.46 51.86 -36.36
CA VAL A 974 6.48 52.54 -35.54
C VAL A 974 6.28 52.25 -34.04
N LEU A 975 5.02 52.10 -33.59
CA LEU A 975 4.66 51.80 -32.20
C LEU A 975 5.11 50.41 -31.76
N GLU A 976 4.97 49.40 -32.63
CA GLU A 976 5.56 48.07 -32.39
C GLU A 976 7.07 48.15 -32.17
N VAL A 977 7.79 48.88 -33.02
CA VAL A 977 9.24 49.03 -32.88
C VAL A 977 9.60 49.71 -31.57
N ALA A 978 8.89 50.78 -31.19
CA ALA A 978 9.12 51.48 -29.92
C ALA A 978 8.93 50.54 -28.71
N LYS A 979 7.90 49.68 -28.72
CA LYS A 979 7.66 48.65 -27.70
C LYS A 979 8.78 47.58 -27.63
N PHE A 980 9.57 47.42 -28.69
CA PHE A 980 10.74 46.54 -28.73
C PHE A 980 12.08 47.31 -28.85
N GLU A 981 12.12 48.60 -28.51
CA GLU A 981 13.39 49.34 -28.48
C GLU A 981 14.31 48.79 -27.38
N GLY A 982 15.61 48.76 -27.63
CA GLY A 982 16.58 48.09 -26.76
C GLY A 982 16.54 46.56 -26.78
N ALA A 983 15.58 45.92 -27.44
CA ALA A 983 15.46 44.45 -27.45
C ALA A 983 16.64 43.77 -28.16
N SER A 984 17.08 42.61 -27.62
CA SER A 984 18.17 41.83 -28.20
C SER A 984 17.71 40.98 -29.39
N ILE A 985 18.46 41.05 -30.48
CA ILE A 985 18.21 40.34 -31.74
C ILE A 985 19.45 39.55 -32.15
N ARG A 986 19.29 38.52 -32.99
CA ARG A 986 20.42 37.76 -33.55
C ARG A 986 20.16 37.41 -35.01
N THR A 987 21.22 37.22 -35.80
CA THR A 987 21.09 36.69 -37.16
C THR A 987 21.21 35.16 -37.20
N VAL A 988 20.83 34.55 -38.33
CA VAL A 988 21.08 33.13 -38.59
C VAL A 988 22.59 32.80 -38.62
N SER A 989 23.44 33.76 -39.04
CA SER A 989 24.90 33.66 -38.97
C SER A 989 25.47 33.78 -37.54
N GLY A 990 24.64 34.02 -36.53
CA GLY A 990 24.99 34.00 -35.10
C GLY A 990 25.31 35.35 -34.48
N ILE A 991 25.57 36.39 -35.30
CA ILE A 991 25.90 37.75 -34.88
C ILE A 991 24.77 38.31 -34.01
N ARG A 992 25.09 38.83 -32.82
CA ARG A 992 24.12 39.48 -31.93
C ARG A 992 24.00 40.97 -32.26
N GLY A 993 22.86 41.53 -31.91
CA GLY A 993 22.59 42.96 -32.03
C GLY A 993 21.47 43.43 -31.11
N GLN A 994 21.15 44.72 -31.23
CA GLN A 994 20.13 45.41 -30.45
C GLN A 994 19.33 46.36 -31.34
N ILE A 995 18.01 46.44 -31.11
CA ILE A 995 17.14 47.48 -31.69
C ILE A 995 17.51 48.83 -31.04
N LYS A 996 17.70 49.89 -31.83
CA LYS A 996 18.24 51.18 -31.36
C LYS A 996 17.41 52.43 -31.64
N LYS A 997 16.53 52.42 -32.66
CA LYS A 997 15.45 53.40 -32.85
C LYS A 997 14.54 52.95 -33.98
N ALA A 998 13.25 53.25 -33.90
CA ALA A 998 12.36 53.21 -35.06
C ALA A 998 12.77 54.21 -36.17
N LEU A 999 12.37 53.91 -37.41
CA LEU A 999 12.49 54.79 -38.56
C LEU A 999 11.09 55.13 -39.06
N SER A 1000 10.87 56.38 -39.50
CA SER A 1000 9.56 56.80 -40.03
C SER A 1000 9.24 56.15 -41.38
N THR A 1001 10.27 55.99 -42.24
CA THR A 1001 10.11 55.49 -43.61
C THR A 1001 11.17 54.42 -43.94
N PRO A 1002 10.80 53.19 -44.35
CA PRO A 1002 9.44 52.62 -44.36
C PRO A 1002 8.84 52.44 -42.94
N PRO A 1003 7.51 52.38 -42.79
CA PRO A 1003 6.87 52.03 -41.52
C PRO A 1003 7.31 50.63 -41.05
N GLY A 1004 7.36 50.43 -39.72
CA GLY A 1004 7.83 49.19 -39.11
C GLY A 1004 9.32 48.88 -39.31
N SER A 1005 10.06 49.72 -40.04
CA SER A 1005 11.50 49.59 -40.20
C SER A 1005 12.26 50.26 -39.04
N TYR A 1006 13.48 49.78 -38.77
CA TYR A 1006 14.22 50.22 -37.59
C TYR A 1006 15.73 50.16 -37.79
N ARG A 1007 16.44 51.01 -37.03
CA ARG A 1007 17.90 50.99 -36.90
C ARG A 1007 18.31 50.01 -35.81
N ALA A 1008 19.28 49.16 -36.12
CA ALA A 1008 19.91 48.25 -35.17
C ALA A 1008 21.44 48.30 -35.24
N THR A 1009 22.08 47.95 -34.13
CA THR A 1009 23.53 47.79 -33.98
C THR A 1009 23.88 46.32 -33.75
N PHE A 1010 24.94 45.84 -34.39
CA PHE A 1010 25.44 44.46 -34.35
C PHE A 1010 26.93 44.39 -34.01
N GLU A 1011 27.36 43.21 -33.54
CA GLU A 1011 28.77 42.92 -33.22
C GLU A 1011 29.69 43.01 -34.46
N ASP A 1012 29.22 42.56 -35.63
CA ASP A 1012 29.93 42.58 -36.92
C ASP A 1012 28.97 42.86 -38.09
N ARG A 1013 29.52 43.11 -39.28
CA ARG A 1013 28.80 43.49 -40.49
C ARG A 1013 27.98 42.35 -41.08
N LEU A 1014 26.67 42.58 -41.18
CA LEU A 1014 25.73 41.66 -41.82
C LEU A 1014 25.91 41.54 -43.34
N LEU A 1015 25.37 40.47 -43.92
CA LEU A 1015 25.16 40.32 -45.35
C LEU A 1015 23.70 40.62 -45.71
N MET A 1016 23.41 41.03 -46.96
CA MET A 1016 22.03 41.21 -47.44
C MET A 1016 21.23 39.90 -47.47
N SER A 1017 21.91 38.75 -47.40
CA SER A 1017 21.32 37.41 -47.28
C SER A 1017 21.10 36.96 -45.84
N ASP A 1018 21.51 37.73 -44.83
CA ASP A 1018 21.26 37.37 -43.43
C ASP A 1018 19.79 37.58 -43.07
N ILE A 1019 19.21 36.59 -42.39
CA ILE A 1019 17.90 36.72 -41.76
C ILE A 1019 18.13 37.11 -40.30
N VAL A 1020 17.53 38.21 -39.87
CA VAL A 1020 17.53 38.69 -38.49
C VAL A 1020 16.29 38.15 -37.78
N PHE A 1021 16.39 37.76 -36.52
CA PHE A 1021 15.24 37.42 -35.70
C PHE A 1021 15.33 37.98 -34.27
N LEU A 1022 14.18 38.37 -33.74
CA LEU A 1022 13.95 38.58 -32.31
C LEU A 1022 13.41 37.28 -31.71
N ARG A 1023 13.87 36.90 -30.51
CA ARG A 1023 13.36 35.71 -29.78
C ARG A 1023 12.42 36.16 -28.67
N SER A 1024 11.12 36.02 -28.88
CA SER A 1024 10.09 36.30 -27.88
C SER A 1024 9.46 35.01 -27.35
N TRP A 1025 8.69 35.16 -26.28
CA TRP A 1025 7.99 34.08 -25.58
C TRP A 1025 6.54 34.54 -25.37
N TYR A 1026 5.60 33.70 -25.75
CA TYR A 1026 4.16 33.98 -25.66
C TYR A 1026 3.51 32.95 -24.71
N PRO A 1027 2.82 33.36 -23.64
CA PRO A 1027 2.15 32.42 -22.74
C PRO A 1027 1.01 31.70 -23.46
N VAL A 1028 0.81 30.42 -23.18
CA VAL A 1028 -0.23 29.60 -23.82
C VAL A 1028 -1.08 28.95 -22.75
N THR A 1029 -2.36 29.31 -22.73
CA THR A 1029 -3.37 28.71 -21.86
C THR A 1029 -3.60 27.23 -22.18
N ILE A 1030 -3.78 26.45 -21.11
CA ILE A 1030 -4.20 25.04 -21.13
C ILE A 1030 -5.72 25.01 -21.38
N PRO A 1031 -6.23 24.21 -22.34
CA PRO A 1031 -7.67 24.06 -22.55
C PRO A 1031 -8.32 23.36 -21.35
N GLN A 1032 -9.36 23.95 -20.79
CA GLN A 1032 -10.17 23.36 -19.72
C GLN A 1032 -11.17 22.35 -20.32
N LEU A 1033 -10.68 21.17 -20.70
CA LEU A 1033 -11.54 20.03 -21.05
C LEU A 1033 -11.37 18.92 -20.01
N TYR A 1034 -12.49 18.46 -19.47
CA TYR A 1034 -12.62 17.25 -18.69
C TYR A 1034 -13.87 16.51 -19.20
N ASN A 1035 -13.75 15.22 -19.49
CA ASN A 1035 -14.83 14.38 -20.00
C ASN A 1035 -14.66 12.95 -19.46
N PRO A 1036 -15.44 12.51 -18.47
CA PRO A 1036 -15.27 11.19 -17.85
C PRO A 1036 -15.60 10.04 -18.81
N VAL A 1037 -14.93 8.89 -18.64
CA VAL A 1037 -15.18 7.69 -19.45
C VAL A 1037 -16.34 6.90 -18.87
N THR A 1038 -17.54 7.24 -19.30
CA THR A 1038 -18.82 6.58 -18.95
C THR A 1038 -19.07 5.30 -19.75
N SER A 1039 -18.26 4.26 -19.50
CA SER A 1039 -18.36 2.97 -20.19
C SER A 1039 -19.51 2.09 -19.68
N LEU A 1040 -19.80 2.07 -18.37
CA LEU A 1040 -20.79 1.17 -17.78
C LEU A 1040 -22.24 1.62 -18.03
N LEU A 1041 -22.46 2.91 -18.28
CA LEU A 1041 -23.78 3.46 -18.68
C LEU A 1041 -24.23 3.00 -20.09
N ARG A 1042 -23.34 2.42 -20.89
CA ARG A 1042 -23.66 2.01 -22.27
C ARG A 1042 -24.42 0.69 -22.30
N SER A 1043 -25.31 0.57 -23.28
CA SER A 1043 -26.02 -0.67 -23.64
C SER A 1043 -25.11 -1.89 -23.56
N VAL A 1044 -25.67 -2.99 -23.05
CA VAL A 1044 -25.05 -4.32 -23.07
C VAL A 1044 -24.53 -4.61 -24.49
N GLY A 1045 -23.32 -5.17 -24.59
CA GLY A 1045 -22.61 -5.40 -25.86
C GLY A 1045 -21.96 -4.15 -26.52
N GLN A 1046 -22.20 -2.92 -26.04
CA GLN A 1046 -21.58 -1.70 -26.58
C GLN A 1046 -20.61 -0.99 -25.62
N LYS A 1047 -20.43 -1.50 -24.39
CA LYS A 1047 -19.60 -0.89 -23.32
C LYS A 1047 -18.16 -0.60 -23.75
N ASP A 1048 -17.53 -1.54 -24.46
CA ASP A 1048 -16.16 -1.42 -25.00
C ASP A 1048 -16.02 -0.29 -26.02
N ASN A 1049 -17.10 0.14 -26.70
CA ASN A 1049 -17.08 1.07 -27.82
C ASN A 1049 -17.24 2.55 -27.41
N TRP A 1050 -16.89 2.92 -26.16
CA TRP A 1050 -16.90 4.31 -25.71
C TRP A 1050 -16.06 5.22 -26.61
N SER A 1051 -16.68 6.27 -27.14
CA SER A 1051 -16.06 7.24 -28.04
C SER A 1051 -16.17 8.67 -27.53
N GLY A 1052 -15.01 9.30 -27.30
CA GLY A 1052 -14.88 10.71 -26.94
C GLY A 1052 -14.47 11.58 -28.12
N MET A 1053 -13.87 12.74 -27.81
CA MET A 1053 -13.31 13.67 -28.79
C MET A 1053 -12.29 12.96 -29.71
N ARG A 1054 -12.53 12.99 -31.03
CA ARG A 1054 -11.61 12.44 -32.04
C ARG A 1054 -10.33 13.27 -32.14
N THR A 1055 -9.21 12.61 -32.48
CA THR A 1055 -7.92 13.29 -32.70
C THR A 1055 -7.95 14.14 -33.98
N VAL A 1056 -7.09 15.17 -34.07
CA VAL A 1056 -6.95 15.99 -35.29
C VAL A 1056 -6.50 15.17 -36.50
N GLY A 1057 -5.84 14.01 -36.28
CA GLY A 1057 -5.53 13.05 -37.34
C GLY A 1057 -6.77 12.37 -37.92
N GLN A 1058 -7.64 11.83 -37.05
CA GLN A 1058 -8.91 11.21 -37.45
C GLN A 1058 -9.84 12.25 -38.09
N LEU A 1059 -10.08 13.39 -37.44
CA LEU A 1059 -10.95 14.45 -37.99
C LEU A 1059 -10.51 14.91 -39.40
N LYS A 1060 -9.21 14.98 -39.68
CA LYS A 1060 -8.71 15.30 -41.03
C LYS A 1060 -8.86 14.15 -42.03
N HIS A 1061 -8.77 12.90 -41.58
CA HIS A 1061 -9.00 11.73 -42.42
C HIS A 1061 -10.49 11.66 -42.81
N ASP A 1062 -11.37 11.76 -41.83
CA ASP A 1062 -12.83 11.62 -41.97
C ASP A 1062 -13.43 12.77 -42.82
N LEU A 1063 -12.82 13.96 -42.78
CA LEU A 1063 -13.17 15.11 -43.63
C LEU A 1063 -12.35 15.18 -44.94
N GLY A 1064 -11.48 14.20 -45.24
CA GLY A 1064 -10.65 14.17 -46.45
C GLY A 1064 -9.53 15.24 -46.55
N ILE A 1065 -9.28 16.03 -45.49
CA ILE A 1065 -8.42 17.21 -45.47
C ILE A 1065 -6.93 16.82 -45.48
N ARG A 1066 -6.36 16.65 -46.68
CA ARG A 1066 -4.92 16.39 -46.89
C ARG A 1066 -4.07 17.60 -46.47
N ASN A 1067 -3.09 17.36 -45.59
CA ASN A 1067 -2.27 18.40 -44.98
C ASN A 1067 -1.08 18.83 -45.86
N LYS A 1068 -1.22 19.93 -46.62
CA LYS A 1068 -0.14 20.51 -47.45
C LYS A 1068 0.93 21.22 -46.56
N PRO A 1069 2.20 20.78 -46.54
CA PRO A 1069 3.25 21.44 -45.76
C PRO A 1069 3.78 22.71 -46.45
N ASN A 1070 4.27 23.68 -45.67
CA ASN A 1070 4.94 24.86 -46.21
C ASN A 1070 6.31 24.49 -46.80
N THR A 1071 6.54 24.84 -48.07
CA THR A 1071 7.74 24.56 -48.88
C THR A 1071 9.06 25.06 -48.29
N ASP A 1072 9.00 26.11 -47.48
CA ASP A 1072 10.15 26.81 -46.92
C ASP A 1072 10.52 26.27 -45.54
N SER A 1073 9.61 25.49 -44.93
CA SER A 1073 9.86 24.74 -43.69
C SER A 1073 10.43 23.34 -43.93
N LEU A 1074 10.47 22.88 -45.19
CA LEU A 1074 11.05 21.58 -45.56
C LEU A 1074 12.58 21.68 -45.68
N TYR A 1075 13.29 20.80 -44.99
CA TYR A 1075 14.75 20.71 -45.08
C TYR A 1075 15.19 20.23 -46.47
N LYS A 1076 16.19 20.90 -47.04
CA LYS A 1076 16.79 20.61 -48.36
C LYS A 1076 18.31 20.48 -48.20
N PRO A 1077 18.99 19.57 -48.94
CA PRO A 1077 20.45 19.42 -48.83
C PRO A 1077 21.18 20.67 -49.35
N ILE A 1078 22.07 21.24 -48.53
CA ILE A 1078 22.71 22.54 -48.82
C ILE A 1078 24.13 22.34 -49.39
N ALA A 1079 24.26 22.37 -50.71
CA ALA A 1079 25.56 22.38 -51.39
C ALA A 1079 26.25 23.76 -51.25
N ARG A 1080 27.25 23.87 -50.37
CA ARG A 1080 27.97 25.13 -50.12
C ARG A 1080 29.15 25.32 -51.09
N ALA A 1081 29.08 26.35 -51.93
CA ALA A 1081 30.21 26.76 -52.76
C ALA A 1081 31.42 27.21 -51.91
N LYS A 1082 32.64 26.92 -52.39
CA LYS A 1082 33.87 27.29 -51.68
C LYS A 1082 34.12 28.80 -51.75
N ARG A 1083 33.72 29.52 -50.69
CA ARG A 1083 33.96 30.97 -50.52
C ARG A 1083 35.45 31.29 -50.74
N ARG A 1084 35.73 32.11 -51.75
CA ARG A 1084 37.02 32.78 -51.93
C ARG A 1084 36.85 34.21 -51.42
N PHE A 1085 37.81 34.71 -50.66
CA PHE A 1085 37.84 36.10 -50.23
C PHE A 1085 38.66 36.93 -51.22
N ASN A 1086 38.34 38.22 -51.34
CA ASN A 1086 39.14 39.15 -52.14
C ASN A 1086 40.54 39.32 -51.53
N PRO A 1087 41.58 39.60 -52.34
CA PRO A 1087 42.91 39.91 -51.82
C PRO A 1087 42.89 41.19 -50.97
N LEU A 1088 43.84 41.31 -50.04
CA LEU A 1088 43.98 42.48 -49.17
C LEU A 1088 44.31 43.72 -50.00
N HIS A 1089 43.36 44.66 -50.08
CA HIS A 1089 43.56 45.95 -50.73
C HIS A 1089 44.08 46.98 -49.72
N ILE A 1090 45.36 47.32 -49.82
CA ILE A 1090 46.01 48.36 -49.00
C ILE A 1090 45.70 49.74 -49.61
N PRO A 1091 45.19 50.73 -48.85
CA PRO A 1091 44.97 52.09 -49.34
C PRO A 1091 46.26 52.74 -49.89
N LYS A 1092 46.15 53.50 -50.98
CA LYS A 1092 47.32 54.09 -51.67
C LYS A 1092 48.12 55.05 -50.77
N GLU A 1093 47.46 55.81 -49.89
CA GLU A 1093 48.12 56.66 -48.89
C GLU A 1093 48.96 55.85 -47.92
N LEU A 1094 48.37 54.82 -47.30
CA LEU A 1094 49.10 53.93 -46.39
C LEU A 1094 50.23 53.19 -47.13
N GLN A 1095 50.02 52.77 -48.38
CA GLN A 1095 51.08 52.17 -49.21
C GLN A 1095 52.23 53.16 -49.53
N LYS A 1096 51.98 54.47 -49.59
CA LYS A 1096 53.03 55.49 -49.69
C LYS A 1096 53.79 55.61 -48.37
N ALA A 1097 53.07 55.70 -47.24
CA ALA A 1097 53.60 55.90 -45.89
C ALA A 1097 54.29 54.68 -45.26
N LEU A 1098 54.03 53.45 -45.75
CA LEU A 1098 54.71 52.23 -45.28
C LEU A 1098 56.24 52.34 -45.45
N PRO A 1099 57.03 52.04 -44.38
CA PRO A 1099 58.49 51.95 -44.48
C PRO A 1099 58.97 51.06 -45.62
N PHE A 1100 60.11 51.41 -46.23
CA PHE A 1100 60.64 50.75 -47.43
C PHE A 1100 60.73 49.21 -47.34
N LYS A 1101 60.99 48.67 -46.14
CA LYS A 1101 61.08 47.23 -45.87
C LYS A 1101 59.72 46.51 -45.89
N SER A 1102 58.62 47.18 -45.50
CA SER A 1102 57.27 46.62 -45.45
C SER A 1102 56.39 47.01 -46.64
N LYS A 1103 56.81 48.00 -47.44
CA LYS A 1103 56.14 48.45 -48.65
C LYS A 1103 55.98 47.29 -49.67
N PRO A 1104 54.75 46.92 -50.06
CA PRO A 1104 54.52 45.74 -50.89
C PRO A 1104 55.04 45.95 -52.32
N LYS A 1105 55.90 45.04 -52.78
CA LYS A 1105 56.53 45.06 -54.11
C LYS A 1105 55.60 44.52 -55.20
N PHE A 1106 54.44 45.15 -55.36
CA PHE A 1106 53.56 44.89 -56.50
C PHE A 1106 54.24 45.40 -57.77
N GLN A 1107 54.67 44.47 -58.64
CA GLN A 1107 55.03 44.84 -60.01
C GLN A 1107 53.76 45.33 -60.72
N GLN A 1108 53.81 46.51 -61.34
CA GLN A 1108 52.76 46.90 -62.27
C GLN A 1108 52.74 45.88 -63.43
N PRO A 1109 51.56 45.53 -63.99
CA PRO A 1109 51.51 44.69 -65.17
C PRO A 1109 52.28 45.39 -66.28
N LYS A 1110 53.36 44.76 -66.77
CA LYS A 1110 54.18 45.33 -67.85
C LYS A 1110 53.26 45.63 -69.04
N GLY A 1111 53.33 46.85 -69.56
CA GLY A 1111 52.69 47.21 -70.82
C GLY A 1111 53.17 46.32 -71.97
N LYS A 1112 52.52 46.43 -73.15
CA LYS A 1112 52.96 45.73 -74.36
C LYS A 1112 54.43 46.10 -74.64
N MET A 1113 55.37 45.21 -74.29
CA MET A 1113 56.79 45.45 -74.57
C MET A 1113 57.00 45.62 -76.09
N PRO A 1114 57.83 46.60 -76.52
CA PRO A 1114 58.24 46.75 -77.92
C PRO A 1114 58.75 45.43 -78.49
N ARG A 1115 58.56 45.21 -79.80
CA ARG A 1115 58.97 43.96 -80.48
C ARG A 1115 60.46 43.71 -80.30
N ASP A 1116 61.25 44.77 -80.33
CA ASP A 1116 62.72 44.79 -80.36
C ASP A 1116 63.32 44.36 -79.00
N LEU A 1117 62.54 44.52 -77.91
CA LEU A 1117 62.89 44.06 -76.56
C LEU A 1117 62.28 42.69 -76.22
N ARG A 1118 61.56 42.04 -77.15
CA ARG A 1118 61.15 40.64 -77.01
C ARG A 1118 62.23 39.75 -77.62
N ARG A 1119 62.96 39.03 -76.76
CA ARG A 1119 63.76 37.87 -77.19
C ARG A 1119 62.85 36.93 -78.03
N PRO A 1120 63.32 36.43 -79.19
CA PRO A 1120 62.53 35.54 -80.03
C PRO A 1120 62.11 34.31 -79.22
N CYS A 1121 60.81 34.06 -79.16
CA CYS A 1121 60.24 32.93 -78.43
C CYS A 1121 60.09 31.76 -79.40
N VAL A 1122 60.82 30.68 -79.16
CA VAL A 1122 60.72 29.45 -79.97
C VAL A 1122 59.28 28.94 -79.94
N ILE A 1123 58.64 28.91 -81.11
CA ILE A 1123 57.27 28.42 -81.25
C ILE A 1123 57.34 26.89 -81.23
N ARG A 1124 56.84 26.29 -80.15
CA ARG A 1124 56.83 24.84 -79.97
C ARG A 1124 56.05 24.12 -81.06
N GLU A 1125 56.57 22.99 -81.50
CA GLU A 1125 55.93 22.13 -82.49
C GLU A 1125 54.59 21.55 -81.99
N PRO A 1126 53.70 21.08 -82.89
CA PRO A 1126 52.43 20.46 -82.49
C PRO A 1126 52.59 19.27 -81.53
N GLN A 1127 53.68 18.51 -81.63
CA GLN A 1127 53.98 17.41 -80.70
C GLN A 1127 54.44 17.94 -79.34
N GLU A 1128 55.46 18.79 -79.30
CA GLU A 1128 55.94 19.45 -78.07
C GLU A 1128 54.83 20.19 -77.33
N LYS A 1129 53.91 20.83 -78.05
CA LYS A 1129 52.75 21.53 -77.49
C LYS A 1129 51.79 20.57 -76.80
N LYS A 1130 51.56 19.36 -77.36
CA LYS A 1130 50.80 18.28 -76.71
C LYS A 1130 51.52 17.76 -75.46
N VAL A 1131 52.83 17.52 -75.54
CA VAL A 1131 53.65 17.06 -74.40
C VAL A 1131 53.66 18.10 -73.27
N ALA A 1132 53.86 19.38 -73.58
CA ALA A 1132 53.83 20.46 -72.60
C ALA A 1132 52.45 20.63 -71.95
N ALA A 1133 51.36 20.46 -72.72
CA ALA A 1133 50.00 20.48 -72.18
C ALA A 1133 49.74 19.27 -71.25
N LEU A 1134 50.22 18.07 -71.62
CA LEU A 1134 50.15 16.87 -70.80
C LEU A 1134 50.94 17.05 -69.48
N LEU A 1135 52.18 17.53 -69.55
CA LEU A 1135 53.02 17.80 -68.37
C LEU A 1135 52.39 18.86 -67.46
N HIS A 1136 51.77 19.90 -68.03
CA HIS A 1136 51.01 20.88 -67.25
C HIS A 1136 49.77 20.24 -66.58
N ALA A 1137 49.01 19.41 -67.30
CA ALA A 1137 47.86 18.70 -66.74
C ALA A 1137 48.28 17.77 -65.59
N LEU A 1138 49.29 16.93 -65.80
CA LEU A 1138 49.89 16.07 -64.77
C LEU A 1138 50.39 16.88 -63.58
N GLY A 1139 51.05 18.01 -63.81
CA GLY A 1139 51.48 18.95 -62.77
C GLY A 1139 50.31 19.49 -61.94
N THR A 1140 49.23 19.96 -62.57
CA THR A 1140 48.04 20.44 -61.84
C THR A 1140 47.34 19.32 -61.05
N VAL A 1141 47.24 18.11 -61.61
CA VAL A 1141 46.69 16.93 -60.92
C VAL A 1141 47.57 16.53 -59.73
N HIS A 1142 48.90 16.54 -59.88
CA HIS A 1142 49.84 16.27 -58.80
C HIS A 1142 49.75 17.33 -57.69
N HIS A 1143 49.71 18.62 -58.03
CA HIS A 1143 49.50 19.69 -57.05
C HIS A 1143 48.14 19.57 -56.34
N TYR A 1144 47.08 19.19 -57.05
CA TYR A 1144 45.77 18.94 -56.43
C TYR A 1144 45.78 17.72 -55.49
N LYS A 1145 46.38 16.59 -55.92
CA LYS A 1145 46.59 15.40 -55.08
C LYS A 1145 47.41 15.76 -53.83
N LYS A 1146 48.56 16.43 -53.97
CA LYS A 1146 49.42 16.87 -52.86
C LYS A 1146 48.73 17.86 -51.91
N LYS A 1147 47.87 18.73 -52.44
CA LYS A 1147 47.04 19.63 -51.62
C LYS A 1147 45.94 18.87 -50.87
N LYS A 1148 45.32 17.87 -51.49
CA LYS A 1148 44.34 16.99 -50.83
C LYS A 1148 45.00 16.17 -49.72
N THR A 1149 46.13 15.51 -49.97
CA THR A 1149 46.84 14.71 -48.96
C THR A 1149 47.32 15.56 -47.79
N THR A 1150 47.92 16.72 -48.02
CA THR A 1150 48.31 17.63 -46.94
C THR A 1150 47.13 18.14 -46.11
N THR A 1151 45.97 18.44 -46.73
CA THR A 1151 44.77 18.79 -45.93
C THR A 1151 44.22 17.61 -45.10
N VAL A 1152 44.32 16.37 -45.60
CA VAL A 1152 43.91 15.17 -44.85
C VAL A 1152 44.90 14.85 -43.72
N GLN A 1153 46.21 15.00 -43.97
CA GLN A 1153 47.25 14.85 -42.94
C GLN A 1153 47.09 15.91 -41.84
N HIS A 1154 46.81 17.17 -42.19
CA HIS A 1154 46.58 18.23 -41.22
C HIS A 1154 45.29 18.00 -40.40
N ALA A 1155 44.24 17.43 -40.99
CA ALA A 1155 43.03 17.03 -40.25
C ALA A 1155 43.37 15.93 -39.22
N LYS A 1156 43.99 14.82 -39.67
CA LYS A 1156 44.42 13.73 -38.79
C LYS A 1156 45.39 14.19 -37.69
N HIS A 1157 46.31 15.09 -38.01
CA HIS A 1157 47.24 15.63 -37.03
C HIS A 1157 46.53 16.52 -35.99
N LYS A 1158 45.51 17.28 -36.38
CA LYS A 1158 44.67 18.04 -35.43
C LYS A 1158 43.88 17.11 -34.50
N GLU A 1159 43.31 16.03 -35.03
CA GLU A 1159 42.61 15.01 -34.24
C GLU A 1159 43.57 14.32 -33.26
N PHE A 1160 44.79 13.98 -33.70
CA PHE A 1160 45.86 13.44 -32.86
C PHE A 1160 46.27 14.40 -31.75
N LEU A 1161 46.45 15.69 -32.04
CA LEU A 1161 46.76 16.70 -31.02
C LEU A 1161 45.64 16.78 -29.96
N GLN A 1162 44.37 16.79 -30.37
CA GLN A 1162 43.24 16.79 -29.44
C GLN A 1162 43.11 15.50 -28.60
N GLN A 1163 43.63 14.37 -29.08
CA GLN A 1163 43.74 13.14 -28.29
C GLN A 1163 44.92 13.23 -27.31
N LYS A 1164 46.07 13.75 -27.75
CA LYS A 1164 47.27 13.95 -26.94
C LYS A 1164 47.03 14.94 -25.79
N GLU A 1165 46.37 16.07 -26.06
CA GLU A 1165 45.94 17.05 -25.05
C GLU A 1165 45.12 16.39 -23.93
N LYS A 1166 44.11 15.58 -24.29
CA LYS A 1166 43.29 14.82 -23.31
C LYS A 1166 44.09 13.79 -22.51
N GLN A 1167 45.08 13.13 -23.13
CA GLN A 1167 45.97 12.20 -22.43
C GLN A 1167 46.91 12.94 -21.48
N GLU A 1168 47.41 14.12 -21.85
CA GLU A 1168 48.26 14.97 -21.02
C GLU A 1168 47.48 15.56 -19.84
N GLU A 1169 46.23 16.02 -20.04
CA GLU A 1169 45.31 16.38 -18.95
C GLU A 1169 45.09 15.23 -17.96
N ALA A 1170 44.81 14.01 -18.46
CA ALA A 1170 44.59 12.84 -17.63
C ALA A 1170 45.85 12.43 -16.84
N LYS A 1171 47.03 12.53 -17.47
CA LYS A 1171 48.34 12.30 -16.83
C LYS A 1171 48.59 13.36 -15.73
N LEU A 1172 48.28 14.62 -15.99
CA LEU A 1172 48.46 15.73 -15.06
C LEU A 1172 47.49 15.62 -13.87
N LYS A 1173 46.25 15.17 -14.07
CA LYS A 1173 45.31 14.81 -12.98
C LYS A 1173 45.87 13.70 -12.08
N ARG A 1174 46.31 12.57 -12.67
CA ARG A 1174 46.96 11.47 -11.94
C ARG A 1174 48.20 11.93 -11.15
N GLN A 1175 49.03 12.79 -11.73
CA GLN A 1175 50.20 13.37 -11.05
C GLN A 1175 49.81 14.28 -9.87
N LYS A 1176 48.77 15.10 -10.01
CA LYS A 1176 48.22 15.91 -8.91
C LYS A 1176 47.69 15.04 -7.76
N GLU A 1177 46.95 13.97 -8.08
CA GLU A 1177 46.45 13.01 -7.09
C GLU A 1177 47.57 12.27 -6.37
N ALA A 1178 48.57 11.75 -7.11
CA ALA A 1178 49.73 11.09 -6.53
C ALA A 1178 50.53 12.03 -5.62
N LYS A 1179 50.77 13.28 -6.04
CA LYS A 1179 51.43 14.31 -5.23
C LYS A 1179 50.62 14.67 -3.98
N LYS A 1180 49.28 14.74 -4.08
CA LYS A 1180 48.38 14.96 -2.92
C LYS A 1180 48.37 13.77 -1.94
N LYS A 1181 48.44 12.52 -2.43
CA LYS A 1181 48.58 11.32 -1.59
C LYS A 1181 49.95 11.31 -0.88
N LEU A 1182 51.02 11.61 -1.60
CA LEU A 1182 52.39 11.65 -1.05
C LEU A 1182 52.55 12.74 0.03
N TYR A 1183 52.02 13.95 -0.18
CA TYR A 1183 52.03 14.98 0.87
C TYR A 1183 51.11 14.66 2.05
N ARG A 1184 49.99 13.96 1.86
CA ARG A 1184 49.17 13.44 2.97
C ARG A 1184 49.96 12.44 3.83
N LEU A 1185 50.68 11.52 3.20
CA LEU A 1185 51.53 10.55 3.90
C LEU A 1185 52.70 11.24 4.62
N MET A 1186 53.39 12.19 3.98
CA MET A 1186 54.42 13.01 4.64
C MET A 1186 53.85 13.76 5.85
N GLY A 1187 52.76 14.52 5.68
CA GLY A 1187 52.10 15.24 6.77
C GLY A 1187 51.61 14.33 7.91
N GLN A 1188 51.19 13.10 7.62
CA GLN A 1188 50.87 12.10 8.65
C GLN A 1188 52.13 11.57 9.36
N MET A 1189 53.22 11.31 8.63
CA MET A 1189 54.50 10.88 9.20
C MET A 1189 55.12 12.00 10.05
N ASP A 1190 55.05 13.25 9.61
CA ASP A 1190 55.61 14.39 10.33
C ASP A 1190 54.74 14.77 11.54
N LYS A 1191 53.40 14.66 11.45
CA LYS A 1191 52.53 14.70 12.66
C LYS A 1191 52.83 13.57 13.63
N LYS A 1192 53.16 12.36 13.15
CA LYS A 1192 53.60 11.25 14.02
C LYS A 1192 54.94 11.55 14.68
N LYS A 1193 55.93 12.08 13.95
CA LYS A 1193 57.22 12.54 14.51
C LYS A 1193 57.01 13.59 15.60
N LEU A 1194 56.20 14.61 15.33
CA LEU A 1194 55.88 15.68 16.28
C LEU A 1194 55.18 15.14 17.53
N LYS A 1195 54.22 14.22 17.40
CA LYS A 1195 53.62 13.54 18.56
C LYS A 1195 54.64 12.68 19.32
N SER A 1196 55.59 12.02 18.66
CA SER A 1196 56.66 11.26 19.33
C SER A 1196 57.77 12.12 19.93
N SER A 1197 57.96 13.37 19.51
CA SER A 1197 58.89 14.31 20.16
C SER A 1197 58.23 15.13 21.28
N LEU A 1198 56.90 15.13 21.36
CA LEU A 1198 56.13 15.73 22.47
C LEU A 1198 55.90 14.76 23.63
N LYS A 1199 56.00 13.43 23.41
CA LYS A 1199 56.33 12.51 24.51
C LYS A 1199 57.81 12.69 24.84
N GLY A 1200 58.09 13.42 25.92
CA GLY A 1200 59.45 13.56 26.46
C GLY A 1200 60.06 12.20 26.80
N ALA A 1201 61.39 12.16 26.88
CA ALA A 1201 62.07 10.99 27.45
C ALA A 1201 61.68 10.85 28.93
N PRO A 1202 61.49 9.62 29.46
CA PRO A 1202 61.51 9.44 30.90
C PRO A 1202 62.87 9.91 31.43
N LYS A 1203 62.88 10.47 32.64
CA LYS A 1203 64.13 10.52 33.40
C LYS A 1203 64.41 9.10 33.89
N ASP A 1204 65.62 8.64 33.68
CA ASP A 1204 66.12 7.44 34.36
C ASP A 1204 66.61 7.89 35.75
N ASP A 1205 66.08 7.25 36.80
CA ASP A 1205 66.70 7.08 38.13
C ASP A 1205 66.91 5.55 38.33
#